data_AF-A0A485LG94-F1
#
_entry.id   AF-A0A485LG94-F1
#
_cell.length_a   1.000
_cell.length_b   1.000
_cell.length_c   1.000
_cell.angle_alpha   90.00
_cell.angle_beta   90.00
_cell.angle_gamma   90.00
#
_symmetry.space_group_name_H-M   'P 1'
#
loop_
_entity.id
_entity.type
_entity.pdbx_description
1 polymer ?
#
loop_
_entity_poly.entity_id
_entity_poly.type
_entity_poly.pdbx_seq_one_letter_code
_entity_poly.pdbx_strand_id
1 'polypeptide(L)'
;MDDCIARGGISHVLAQARASLKHPSRPFTPKTGTRPLFHGDDYRPSSRPSSTYSRDGNMEFEKPMGSPRKPPLKSRVAMGNQQDAETLVLDDGLTTSPRGADDDDDSKVDDDDEDDKVDQDDPSCFATPESIRASLLQLHAALDDYRGGGEDATGLDRIKKLTSQVFHDVHLLREHDPLRIDSAYSGCLDALLACVHERAPSGHVIALACAAIQLWACRLAPQEAATTPMTHACKLLFLESKEAAHDDLFCSAAVVETLLTVLERDETQLWSMQMRIYVTGTLKNVSASPRMVQLLATNGAIKLLARALASKGEDTATAQMLVQVTAILRNLSVHRQCLKQFWAADAVQALCDLLPRFPTHAELVLNVSRVLSKLTLHEAGRHALNHSSENLVTLVQLVSQHAHPALVVRAAFVVGNLTATNDRNRKAVLPHLSSLVRTLRHFYALYIDGDDAAADVLVKLVRLLANAAIHPAVGAAVGATALGIDCLLDLLAHHDRRRRRTSDATDATSSTTSDEELMLNVVSCVTNISYHATTMDTKHGITTAARRRLARLLATILTDPNDEAVVEAARALGNLSRFPDVFDDPTLLLPPLVALLDHSSRDVVLGVCGVLMNAALDGRTRNVLRATPVGADATVDVRDVLVELLRAAGLKDAALSAMLCKVLYNFVSNDATAVHGFASARRLADTLDELLDAAGDADAASDFVAVARALHRLVCTTS
;
A
#
# COMPACT_ATOMS: atom_id res chain seq x y z
N MET A 1 20.65 17.22 12.44
CA MET A 1 20.53 15.83 12.93
C MET A 1 19.61 15.06 11.99
N ASP A 2 19.78 15.24 10.67
CA ASP A 2 18.72 15.00 9.69
C ASP A 2 19.01 13.84 8.72
N ASP A 3 20.18 13.21 8.81
CA ASP A 3 20.55 12.06 7.96
C ASP A 3 20.12 10.69 8.52
N CYS A 4 19.62 10.63 9.74
CA CYS A 4 19.26 9.34 10.38
C CYS A 4 17.81 8.89 10.14
N ILE A 5 16.95 9.74 9.55
CA ILE A 5 15.52 9.41 9.36
C ILE A 5 15.27 8.73 7.99
N ALA A 6 16.13 8.96 6.99
CA ALA A 6 15.97 8.39 5.64
C ALA A 6 16.24 6.88 5.56
N ARG A 7 17.17 6.35 6.38
CA ARG A 7 17.51 4.91 6.43
C ARG A 7 16.38 4.04 7.01
N GLY A 8 15.52 4.62 7.84
CA GLY A 8 14.35 3.92 8.41
C GLY A 8 13.23 3.66 7.39
N GLY A 9 13.08 4.51 6.37
CA GLY A 9 12.01 4.37 5.37
C GLY A 9 12.27 3.25 4.35
N ILE A 10 13.49 3.13 3.85
CA ILE A 10 13.88 2.12 2.86
C ILE A 10 13.94 0.73 3.50
N SER A 11 14.52 0.61 4.70
CA SER A 11 14.52 -0.63 5.46
C SER A 11 13.10 -1.09 5.83
N HIS A 12 12.18 -0.17 6.13
CA HIS A 12 10.78 -0.50 6.43
C HIS A 12 9.97 -0.88 5.18
N VAL A 13 10.21 -0.24 4.03
CA VAL A 13 9.58 -0.60 2.74
C VAL A 13 10.11 -1.94 2.23
N LEU A 14 11.42 -2.19 2.36
CA LEU A 14 12.04 -3.50 2.07
C LEU A 14 11.62 -4.57 3.08
N ALA A 15 11.45 -4.23 4.36
CA ALA A 15 10.89 -5.15 5.36
C ALA A 15 9.42 -5.48 5.09
N GLN A 16 8.63 -4.57 4.50
CA GLN A 16 7.26 -4.85 4.04
C GLN A 16 7.24 -5.71 2.76
N ALA A 17 8.17 -5.49 1.83
CA ALA A 17 8.40 -6.37 0.66
C ALA A 17 8.90 -7.76 1.10
N ARG A 18 9.69 -7.84 2.17
CA ARG A 18 10.15 -9.09 2.80
C ARG A 18 9.08 -9.73 3.71
N ALA A 19 8.17 -8.95 4.32
CA ALA A 19 7.05 -9.47 5.11
C ALA A 19 6.00 -10.16 4.22
N SER A 20 5.81 -9.67 3.00
CA SER A 20 5.02 -10.34 1.96
C SER A 20 5.69 -11.60 1.39
N LEU A 21 7.00 -11.78 1.64
CA LEU A 21 7.75 -13.02 1.40
C LEU A 21 7.81 -13.95 2.62
N LYS A 22 7.42 -13.49 3.82
CA LYS A 22 7.55 -14.23 5.10
C LYS A 22 6.45 -15.28 5.29
N HIS A 23 5.34 -15.13 4.58
CA HIS A 23 4.36 -16.20 4.33
C HIS A 23 4.19 -16.36 2.83
N PRO A 24 5.04 -17.15 2.16
CA PRO A 24 4.87 -17.40 0.75
C PRO A 24 3.57 -18.20 0.57
N SER A 25 2.51 -17.56 0.10
CA SER A 25 1.68 -18.25 -0.89
C SER A 25 2.64 -18.54 -2.03
N ARG A 26 3.16 -19.77 -2.07
CA ARG A 26 4.11 -20.26 -3.08
C ARG A 26 3.90 -19.49 -4.39
N PRO A 27 4.91 -18.79 -4.94
CA PRO A 27 4.82 -18.38 -6.33
C PRO A 27 4.49 -19.65 -7.11
N PHE A 28 3.37 -19.65 -7.84
CA PHE A 28 2.98 -20.78 -8.65
C PHE A 28 4.12 -21.07 -9.62
N THR A 29 4.86 -22.13 -9.32
CA THR A 29 5.68 -22.83 -10.30
C THR A 29 4.68 -23.77 -10.97
N PRO A 30 4.29 -23.57 -12.23
CA PRO A 30 3.55 -24.61 -12.94
C PRO A 30 4.38 -25.88 -12.82
N LYS A 31 3.74 -27.01 -12.47
CA LYS A 31 4.38 -28.33 -12.60
C LYS A 31 5.08 -28.36 -13.95
N THR A 32 6.37 -28.68 -13.95
CA THR A 32 7.12 -29.06 -15.15
C THR A 32 6.45 -30.30 -15.77
N GLY A 33 5.41 -30.07 -16.58
CA GLY A 33 4.92 -30.98 -17.59
C GLY A 33 4.76 -30.12 -18.83
N THR A 34 5.52 -30.28 -19.89
CA THR A 34 5.74 -31.55 -20.61
C THR A 34 7.07 -31.52 -21.36
N ARG A 35 8.16 -31.91 -20.71
CA ARG A 35 9.30 -32.56 -21.40
C ARG A 35 9.92 -33.58 -20.45
N PRO A 36 10.05 -34.86 -20.83
CA PRO A 36 10.77 -35.81 -20.02
C PRO A 36 12.24 -35.41 -19.97
N LEU A 37 12.85 -35.53 -18.79
CA LEU A 37 14.28 -35.32 -18.57
C LEU A 37 15.14 -36.45 -19.17
N PHE A 38 14.49 -37.49 -19.71
CA PHE A 38 15.11 -38.71 -20.24
C PHE A 38 14.65 -38.93 -21.69
N HIS A 39 15.60 -39.22 -22.58
CA HIS A 39 15.33 -39.70 -23.94
C HIS A 39 15.66 -41.20 -24.01
N GLY A 40 14.76 -42.00 -24.58
CA GLY A 40 14.96 -43.45 -24.78
C GLY A 40 14.24 -44.35 -23.76
N ASP A 41 14.64 -45.63 -23.73
CA ASP A 41 13.95 -46.77 -23.07
C ASP A 41 13.78 -46.68 -21.53
N ASP A 42 14.16 -45.57 -20.90
CA ASP A 42 13.91 -45.29 -19.48
C ASP A 42 12.46 -44.86 -19.17
N TYR A 43 11.58 -44.79 -20.19
CA TYR A 43 10.16 -44.49 -20.01
C TYR A 43 9.36 -45.75 -19.63
N ARG A 44 9.15 -45.99 -18.33
CA ARG A 44 8.16 -46.98 -17.84
C ARG A 44 6.93 -46.29 -17.24
N PRO A 45 5.71 -46.43 -17.82
CA PRO A 45 4.50 -45.73 -17.39
C PRO A 45 3.89 -46.17 -16.04
N SER A 46 4.43 -47.19 -15.37
CA SER A 46 3.80 -47.82 -14.19
C SER A 46 4.21 -47.26 -12.82
N SER A 47 4.99 -46.18 -12.76
CA SER A 47 5.52 -45.63 -11.50
C SER A 47 4.98 -44.25 -11.14
N ARG A 48 3.67 -44.02 -11.33
CA ARG A 48 3.03 -42.75 -10.93
C ARG A 48 2.22 -42.92 -9.64
N PRO A 49 2.59 -42.31 -8.50
CA PRO A 49 1.65 -42.05 -7.43
C PRO A 49 0.71 -40.91 -7.83
N SER A 50 -0.59 -41.15 -7.72
CA SER A 50 -1.66 -40.18 -7.99
C SER A 50 -1.75 -39.15 -6.87
N SER A 51 -1.70 -37.86 -7.19
CA SER A 51 -2.16 -36.79 -6.28
C SER A 51 -2.75 -35.60 -7.04
N THR A 52 -4.03 -35.71 -7.41
CA THR A 52 -4.96 -34.56 -7.50
C THR A 52 -6.38 -35.09 -7.37
N TYR A 53 -7.04 -34.71 -6.28
CA TYR A 53 -8.48 -34.88 -6.08
C TYR A 53 -9.18 -33.65 -6.69
N SER A 54 -9.90 -33.84 -7.79
CA SER A 54 -10.93 -32.91 -8.26
C SER A 54 -12.20 -33.71 -8.53
N ARG A 55 -13.28 -33.17 -8.00
CA ARG A 55 -14.63 -33.73 -7.89
C ARG A 55 -15.44 -33.27 -9.11
N ASP A 56 -16.07 -34.22 -9.80
CA ASP A 56 -17.27 -34.17 -10.66
C ASP A 56 -17.21 -35.40 -11.62
N GLY A 57 -18.19 -36.27 -11.84
CA GLY A 57 -19.56 -36.46 -11.34
C GLY A 57 -20.13 -37.77 -11.94
N ASN A 58 -21.21 -38.29 -11.33
CA ASN A 58 -22.17 -39.32 -11.79
C ASN A 58 -21.70 -40.71 -12.28
N MET A 59 -21.94 -41.75 -11.46
CA MET A 59 -23.09 -42.67 -11.65
C MET A 59 -23.23 -43.66 -10.48
N GLU A 60 -24.47 -44.05 -10.22
CA GLU A 60 -25.02 -44.85 -9.11
C GLU A 60 -24.48 -46.30 -9.04
N PHE A 61 -24.30 -46.87 -7.83
CA PHE A 61 -25.21 -47.91 -7.28
C PHE A 61 -24.76 -48.44 -5.89
N GLU A 62 -25.79 -48.66 -5.07
CA GLU A 62 -25.96 -49.54 -3.89
C GLU A 62 -25.16 -49.37 -2.58
N LYS A 63 -25.93 -49.04 -1.52
CA LYS A 63 -25.55 -49.06 -0.10
C LYS A 63 -25.54 -50.48 0.45
N PRO A 64 -24.61 -50.77 1.38
CA PRO A 64 -24.93 -51.62 2.51
C PRO A 64 -24.65 -50.91 3.85
N MET A 65 -25.71 -50.86 4.67
CA MET A 65 -25.80 -51.16 6.10
C MET A 65 -24.64 -50.73 7.02
N GLY A 66 -24.97 -49.84 7.96
CA GLY A 66 -24.05 -49.34 8.97
C GLY A 66 -24.00 -50.11 10.29
N SER A 67 -23.14 -49.54 11.14
CA SER A 67 -22.90 -49.78 12.58
C SER A 67 -21.92 -50.91 12.94
N PRO A 68 -21.24 -50.87 14.11
CA PRO A 68 -21.38 -49.93 15.22
C PRO A 68 -20.06 -49.33 15.78
N ARG A 69 -20.16 -48.13 16.39
CA ARG A 69 -19.18 -47.60 17.36
C ARG A 69 -19.53 -48.12 18.77
N LYS A 70 -18.51 -48.45 19.57
CA LYS A 70 -18.56 -48.66 21.04
C LYS A 70 -17.19 -48.23 21.64
N PRO A 71 -17.09 -47.90 22.94
CA PRO A 71 -18.09 -47.31 23.85
C PRO A 71 -17.51 -46.19 24.76
N PRO A 72 -18.35 -45.46 25.51
CA PRO A 72 -17.99 -44.83 26.78
C PRO A 72 -18.47 -45.66 27.98
N LEU A 73 -17.77 -45.57 29.10
CA LEU A 73 -18.13 -46.10 30.43
C LEU A 73 -18.15 -44.88 31.39
N LYS A 74 -19.07 -44.69 32.34
CA LYS A 74 -20.13 -45.55 32.90
C LYS A 74 -21.07 -44.70 33.77
N SER A 75 -22.35 -45.12 33.80
CA SER A 75 -23.24 -45.27 34.98
C SER A 75 -23.76 -44.01 35.71
N ARG A 76 -25.03 -43.88 36.11
CA ARG A 76 -26.30 -44.65 35.95
C ARG A 76 -27.35 -43.88 36.78
N VAL A 77 -28.56 -43.63 36.30
CA VAL A 77 -29.87 -44.21 36.73
C VAL A 77 -30.86 -43.03 36.68
N ALA A 78 -32.10 -43.12 36.22
CA ALA A 78 -32.82 -44.05 35.37
C ALA A 78 -34.13 -43.38 34.95
N MET A 79 -34.58 -43.73 33.74
CA MET A 79 -35.95 -44.05 33.29
C MET A 79 -37.12 -43.14 33.73
N GLY A 80 -37.97 -42.66 32.82
CA GLY A 80 -38.04 -42.91 31.39
C GLY A 80 -39.39 -42.48 30.82
N ASN A 81 -39.44 -42.48 29.49
CA ASN A 81 -40.61 -42.59 28.59
C ASN A 81 -41.62 -41.43 28.64
N GLN A 82 -42.21 -40.97 27.53
CA GLN A 82 -42.33 -41.45 26.15
C GLN A 82 -42.95 -40.29 25.34
N GLN A 83 -42.55 -40.14 24.06
CA GLN A 83 -43.39 -39.83 22.88
C GLN A 83 -44.22 -38.53 22.88
N ASP A 84 -44.61 -37.90 21.77
CA ASP A 84 -44.28 -37.85 20.34
C ASP A 84 -45.17 -36.69 19.83
N ALA A 85 -44.80 -36.12 18.69
CA ALA A 85 -45.70 -35.64 17.62
C ALA A 85 -46.53 -34.33 17.76
N GLU A 86 -46.31 -33.50 16.73
CA GLU A 86 -47.31 -32.90 15.82
C GLU A 86 -48.10 -31.62 16.18
N THR A 87 -47.75 -30.57 15.42
CA THR A 87 -48.56 -29.76 14.48
C THR A 87 -49.99 -29.25 14.81
N LEU A 88 -50.22 -27.98 14.40
CA LEU A 88 -51.47 -27.32 13.93
C LEU A 88 -52.45 -26.85 15.05
N VAL A 89 -52.64 -25.54 15.29
CA VAL A 89 -53.43 -24.51 14.55
C VAL A 89 -54.81 -24.27 15.20
N LEU A 90 -55.09 -23.00 15.58
CA LEU A 90 -56.39 -22.32 15.84
C LEU A 90 -57.18 -22.80 17.07
N ASP A 91 -58.04 -22.05 17.76
CA ASP A 91 -58.43 -20.64 17.91
C ASP A 91 -59.55 -20.66 18.99
N ASP A 92 -59.77 -19.52 19.64
CA ASP A 92 -60.99 -19.09 20.34
C ASP A 92 -61.45 -19.66 21.71
N GLY A 93 -61.59 -18.73 22.68
CA GLY A 93 -62.93 -18.40 23.21
C GLY A 93 -63.38 -18.89 24.61
N LEU A 94 -63.19 -18.01 25.60
CA LEU A 94 -64.13 -17.60 26.68
C LEU A 94 -64.58 -18.56 27.82
N THR A 95 -64.31 -18.08 29.05
CA THR A 95 -65.22 -17.81 30.20
C THR A 95 -65.40 -18.78 31.39
N THR A 96 -65.21 -18.15 32.56
CA THR A 96 -65.90 -18.28 33.88
C THR A 96 -65.30 -19.17 35.00
N SER A 97 -64.85 -18.43 36.04
CA SER A 97 -64.50 -18.77 37.44
C SER A 97 -65.76 -19.23 38.24
N PRO A 98 -65.79 -19.55 39.59
CA PRO A 98 -64.78 -19.28 40.64
C PRO A 98 -64.70 -20.24 41.89
N ARG A 99 -63.84 -19.85 42.86
CA ARG A 99 -63.79 -20.12 44.33
C ARG A 99 -63.30 -21.51 44.82
N GLY A 100 -62.39 -21.66 45.79
CA GLY A 100 -61.65 -20.71 46.64
C GLY A 100 -60.89 -21.43 47.79
N ALA A 101 -60.01 -20.68 48.47
CA ALA A 101 -59.38 -20.88 49.79
C ALA A 101 -58.36 -22.04 49.96
N ASP A 102 -57.21 -21.93 50.64
CA ASP A 102 -56.50 -20.85 51.36
C ASP A 102 -55.05 -21.36 51.64
N ASP A 103 -54.14 -20.42 51.95
CA ASP A 103 -52.90 -20.52 52.75
C ASP A 103 -51.60 -21.15 52.18
N ASP A 104 -50.69 -20.30 51.68
CA ASP A 104 -49.37 -19.98 52.29
C ASP A 104 -48.50 -19.22 51.26
N ASP A 105 -48.38 -17.90 51.43
CA ASP A 105 -47.72 -16.93 50.53
C ASP A 105 -46.35 -16.51 51.06
N ASP A 106 -45.34 -16.55 50.20
CA ASP A 106 -44.40 -15.44 49.99
C ASP A 106 -43.60 -15.71 48.70
N SER A 107 -44.27 -15.50 47.56
CA SER A 107 -43.59 -15.29 46.28
C SER A 107 -44.22 -14.10 45.56
N LYS A 108 -43.64 -12.91 45.71
CA LYS A 108 -44.04 -11.72 44.94
C LYS A 108 -43.34 -11.69 43.59
N VAL A 109 -44.07 -12.11 42.56
CA VAL A 109 -44.12 -11.40 41.28
C VAL A 109 -45.34 -10.51 41.38
N ASP A 110 -45.13 -9.19 41.44
CA ASP A 110 -46.22 -8.21 41.31
C ASP A 110 -46.01 -7.47 39.99
N ASP A 111 -46.91 -7.73 39.04
CA ASP A 111 -47.35 -6.69 38.09
C ASP A 111 -48.19 -5.70 38.91
N ASP A 112 -47.70 -4.47 39.04
CA ASP A 112 -48.52 -3.32 39.42
C ASP A 112 -48.60 -2.39 38.21
N ASP A 113 -49.81 -2.32 37.65
CA ASP A 113 -50.37 -1.09 37.08
C ASP A 113 -50.24 0.01 38.15
N GLU A 114 -49.18 0.82 38.09
CA GLU A 114 -49.15 2.14 38.74
C GLU A 114 -48.51 3.17 37.81
N ASP A 115 -49.40 4.04 37.33
CA ASP A 115 -49.18 5.40 36.89
C ASP A 115 -48.33 5.61 35.63
N ASP A 116 -48.98 6.25 34.65
CA ASP A 116 -48.43 7.42 33.95
C ASP A 116 -47.84 8.41 34.98
N LYS A 117 -46.75 8.05 35.65
CA LYS A 117 -45.72 9.02 35.98
C LYS A 117 -45.05 9.28 34.65
N VAL A 118 -45.66 10.20 33.91
CA VAL A 118 -44.93 11.23 33.19
C VAL A 118 -43.65 11.42 33.98
N ASP A 119 -42.52 10.94 33.46
CA ASP A 119 -41.22 11.34 33.96
C ASP A 119 -41.38 12.84 34.13
N GLN A 120 -41.41 13.32 35.37
CA GLN A 120 -41.38 14.75 35.62
C GLN A 120 -40.02 15.13 35.06
N ASP A 121 -40.00 15.49 33.79
CA ASP A 121 -38.88 16.04 33.06
C ASP A 121 -38.26 17.03 34.02
N ASP A 122 -37.11 16.68 34.63
CA ASP A 122 -36.49 17.51 35.64
C ASP A 122 -36.31 18.89 34.98
N PRO A 123 -37.12 19.91 35.36
CA PRO A 123 -37.13 21.17 34.63
C PRO A 123 -35.78 21.90 34.78
N SER A 124 -34.94 21.44 35.71
CA SER A 124 -33.60 21.97 35.94
C SER A 124 -32.55 21.53 34.91
N CYS A 125 -32.84 20.53 34.08
CA CYS A 125 -31.92 20.06 33.04
C CYS A 125 -32.07 20.76 31.69
N PHE A 126 -33.12 21.59 31.51
CA PHE A 126 -33.40 22.27 30.24
C PHE A 126 -33.22 23.78 30.36
N ALA A 127 -32.67 24.40 29.32
CA ALA A 127 -32.58 25.84 29.27
C ALA A 127 -33.94 26.44 28.89
N THR A 128 -34.29 27.59 29.49
CA THR A 128 -35.47 28.37 29.10
C THR A 128 -35.09 29.54 28.20
N PRO A 129 -36.01 30.03 27.34
CA PRO A 129 -35.82 31.27 26.58
C PRO A 129 -35.37 32.45 27.45
N GLU A 130 -35.90 32.57 28.67
CA GLU A 130 -35.51 33.60 29.65
C GLU A 130 -34.09 33.44 30.16
N SER A 131 -33.65 32.20 30.45
CA SER A 131 -32.28 31.92 30.87
C SER A 131 -31.29 32.29 29.77
N ILE A 132 -31.57 31.90 28.52
CA ILE A 132 -30.74 32.26 27.37
C ILE A 132 -30.72 33.78 27.17
N ARG A 133 -31.87 34.46 27.28
CA ARG A 133 -31.93 35.93 27.21
C ARG A 133 -31.09 36.57 28.32
N ALA A 134 -31.12 36.05 29.54
CA ALA A 134 -30.30 36.56 30.65
C ALA A 134 -28.80 36.39 30.37
N SER A 135 -28.39 35.23 29.85
CA SER A 135 -27.01 34.97 29.42
C SER A 135 -26.57 35.90 28.28
N LEU A 136 -27.44 36.17 27.31
CA LEU A 136 -27.20 37.14 26.24
C LEU A 136 -27.05 38.57 26.77
N LEU A 137 -27.89 39.00 27.72
CA LEU A 137 -27.74 40.32 28.34
C LEU A 137 -26.41 40.46 29.10
N GLN A 138 -25.98 39.41 29.80
CA GLN A 138 -24.66 39.37 30.43
C GLN A 138 -23.52 39.41 29.41
N LEU A 139 -23.67 38.71 28.29
CA LEU A 139 -22.71 38.74 27.18
C LEU A 139 -22.62 40.14 26.56
N HIS A 140 -23.76 40.79 26.32
CA HIS A 140 -23.80 42.15 25.77
C HIS A 140 -23.07 43.14 26.69
N ALA A 141 -23.33 43.08 28.00
CA ALA A 141 -22.62 43.92 28.98
C ALA A 141 -21.10 43.64 28.98
N ALA A 142 -20.68 42.37 28.89
CA ALA A 142 -19.27 42.02 28.80
C ALA A 142 -18.60 42.54 27.51
N LEU A 143 -19.35 42.58 26.39
CA LEU A 143 -18.87 43.14 25.13
C LEU A 143 -18.73 44.67 25.19
N ASP A 144 -19.68 45.36 25.84
CA ASP A 144 -19.60 46.81 26.06
C ASP A 144 -18.43 47.17 26.98
N ASP A 145 -18.23 46.43 28.07
CA ASP A 145 -17.09 46.58 28.97
C ASP A 145 -15.76 46.40 28.22
N TYR A 146 -15.66 45.36 27.38
CA TYR A 146 -14.48 45.10 26.55
C TYR A 146 -14.22 46.25 25.57
N ARG A 147 -15.26 46.80 24.92
CA ARG A 147 -15.14 47.96 24.02
C ARG A 147 -14.79 49.25 24.77
N GLY A 148 -15.20 49.40 26.02
CA GLY A 148 -15.04 50.61 26.84
C GLY A 148 -13.65 50.82 27.45
N GLY A 149 -12.68 49.94 27.16
CA GLY A 149 -11.30 50.01 27.68
C GLY A 149 -10.86 48.76 28.46
N GLY A 150 -11.71 47.73 28.55
CA GLY A 150 -11.41 46.42 29.15
C GLY A 150 -10.82 45.40 28.18
N GLU A 151 -9.90 45.81 27.29
CA GLU A 151 -9.22 44.92 26.32
C GLU A 151 -8.16 44.02 26.99
N ASP A 152 -8.46 43.49 28.17
CA ASP A 152 -7.59 42.59 28.91
C ASP A 152 -8.00 41.12 28.74
N ALA A 153 -7.13 40.22 29.20
CA ALA A 153 -7.37 38.78 29.12
C ALA A 153 -8.59 38.32 29.94
N THR A 154 -8.98 39.09 30.97
CA THR A 154 -10.10 38.72 31.85
C THR A 154 -11.45 39.01 31.21
N GLY A 155 -11.57 40.16 30.54
CA GLY A 155 -12.74 40.49 29.73
C GLY A 155 -12.96 39.48 28.60
N LEU A 156 -11.87 39.10 27.91
CA LEU A 156 -11.92 38.11 26.85
C LEU A 156 -12.37 36.72 27.34
N ASP A 157 -11.87 36.26 28.48
CA ASP A 157 -12.27 34.96 29.04
C ASP A 157 -13.73 34.96 29.50
N ARG A 158 -14.22 36.08 30.04
CA ARG A 158 -15.64 36.28 30.36
C ARG A 158 -16.53 36.17 29.12
N ILE A 159 -16.14 36.80 28.00
CA ILE A 159 -16.87 36.71 26.73
C ILE A 159 -16.89 35.26 26.23
N LYS A 160 -15.74 34.56 26.22
CA LYS A 160 -15.66 33.15 25.81
C LYS A 160 -16.58 32.25 26.63
N LYS A 161 -16.55 32.40 27.96
CA LYS A 161 -17.36 31.62 28.89
C LYS A 161 -18.85 31.84 28.67
N LEU A 162 -19.28 33.10 28.59
CA LEU A 162 -20.69 33.45 28.36
C LEU A 162 -21.17 32.95 27.00
N THR A 163 -20.36 33.07 25.96
CA THR A 163 -20.71 32.58 24.62
C THR A 163 -20.82 31.06 24.58
N SER A 164 -19.89 30.35 25.24
CA SER A 164 -19.96 28.89 25.36
C SER A 164 -21.18 28.44 26.18
N GLN A 165 -21.54 29.20 27.21
CA GLN A 165 -22.76 28.94 28.00
C GLN A 165 -24.00 29.09 27.14
N VAL A 166 -24.14 30.19 26.39
CA VAL A 166 -25.26 30.40 25.46
C VAL A 166 -25.32 29.27 24.44
N PHE A 167 -24.20 28.90 23.84
CA PHE A 167 -24.14 27.82 22.87
C PHE A 167 -24.61 26.49 23.47
N HIS A 168 -24.19 26.17 24.69
CA HIS A 168 -24.62 24.98 25.41
C HIS A 168 -26.12 25.02 25.76
N ASP A 169 -26.61 26.14 26.32
CA ASP A 169 -28.01 26.32 26.71
C ASP A 169 -28.94 26.16 25.51
N VAL A 170 -28.55 26.67 24.34
CA VAL A 170 -29.33 26.52 23.10
C VAL A 170 -29.45 25.05 22.68
N HIS A 171 -28.45 24.21 22.91
CA HIS A 171 -28.53 22.76 22.65
C HIS A 171 -29.46 22.03 23.63
N LEU A 172 -29.72 22.62 24.80
CA LEU A 172 -30.64 22.10 25.81
C LEU A 172 -32.05 22.71 25.70
N LEU A 173 -32.31 23.54 24.69
CA LEU A 173 -33.60 24.19 24.51
C LEU A 173 -34.58 23.25 23.80
N ARG A 174 -35.72 22.97 24.42
CA ARG A 174 -36.78 22.09 23.84
C ARG A 174 -37.68 22.80 22.85
N GLU A 175 -37.97 24.07 23.09
CA GLU A 175 -38.82 24.91 22.25
C GLU A 175 -38.14 26.24 21.97
N HIS A 176 -38.00 26.59 20.69
CA HIS A 176 -37.56 27.92 20.29
C HIS A 176 -38.77 28.87 20.34
N ASP A 177 -38.78 29.81 21.29
CA ASP A 177 -39.63 31.02 21.21
C ASP A 177 -38.81 32.17 20.59
N PRO A 178 -38.83 32.33 19.25
CA PRO A 178 -37.96 33.28 18.55
C PRO A 178 -38.26 34.73 18.92
N LEU A 179 -39.51 35.07 19.26
CA LEU A 179 -39.95 36.46 19.46
C LEU A 179 -39.33 37.11 20.71
N ARG A 180 -38.90 36.32 21.70
CA ARG A 180 -38.34 36.84 22.94
C ARG A 180 -36.81 36.94 22.91
N ILE A 181 -36.10 36.20 22.05
CA ILE A 181 -34.64 36.13 22.11
C ILE A 181 -33.95 36.83 20.93
N ASP A 182 -34.61 36.95 19.78
CA ASP A 182 -34.04 37.47 18.53
C ASP A 182 -33.30 38.81 18.71
N SER A 183 -33.97 39.84 19.25
CA SER A 183 -33.36 41.17 19.39
C SER A 183 -32.12 41.17 20.30
N ALA A 184 -32.14 40.42 21.41
CA ALA A 184 -30.99 40.33 22.31
C ALA A 184 -29.83 39.56 21.67
N TYR A 185 -30.15 38.48 20.94
CA TYR A 185 -29.18 37.69 20.19
C TYR A 185 -28.53 38.52 19.08
N SER A 186 -29.33 39.17 18.23
CA SER A 186 -28.86 39.98 17.11
C SER A 186 -27.97 41.12 17.61
N GLY A 187 -28.37 41.80 18.70
CA GLY A 187 -27.54 42.82 19.34
C GLY A 187 -26.20 42.29 19.89
N CYS A 188 -26.17 41.08 20.46
CA CYS A 188 -24.91 40.45 20.89
C CYS A 188 -24.03 40.07 19.71
N LEU A 189 -24.61 39.50 18.65
CA LEU A 189 -23.88 39.09 17.46
C LEU A 189 -23.25 40.30 16.76
N ASP A 190 -24.01 41.39 16.58
CA ASP A 190 -23.50 42.63 15.99
C ASP A 190 -22.39 43.25 16.85
N ALA A 191 -22.58 43.32 18.17
CA ALA A 191 -21.57 43.83 19.09
C ALA A 191 -20.29 42.99 19.07
N LEU A 192 -20.42 41.66 19.03
CA LEU A 192 -19.29 40.73 18.97
C LEU A 192 -18.54 40.84 17.65
N LEU A 193 -19.25 40.91 16.52
CA LEU A 193 -18.64 41.09 15.20
C LEU A 193 -17.96 42.46 15.07
N ALA A 194 -18.52 43.51 15.67
CA ALA A 194 -17.88 44.81 15.76
C ALA A 194 -16.58 44.76 16.59
N CYS A 195 -16.56 44.01 17.71
CA CYS A 195 -15.35 43.79 18.51
C CYS A 195 -14.23 43.11 17.70
N VAL A 196 -14.58 42.11 16.89
CA VAL A 196 -13.62 41.43 15.99
C VAL A 196 -13.06 42.41 14.96
N HIS A 197 -13.90 43.28 14.38
CA HIS A 197 -13.50 44.12 13.26
C HIS A 197 -12.74 45.40 13.65
N GLU A 198 -13.21 46.12 14.66
CA GLU A 198 -12.81 47.51 14.91
C GLU A 198 -11.71 47.66 15.96
N ARG A 199 -11.52 46.68 16.85
CA ARG A 199 -10.77 46.88 18.11
C ARG A 199 -9.93 45.70 18.61
N ALA A 200 -10.04 44.50 18.05
CA ALA A 200 -9.34 43.35 18.62
C ALA A 200 -7.83 43.38 18.35
N PRO A 201 -6.97 43.28 19.38
CA PRO A 201 -5.57 42.89 19.21
C PRO A 201 -5.47 41.53 18.50
N SER A 202 -4.41 41.29 17.72
CA SER A 202 -4.24 40.06 16.92
C SER A 202 -4.51 38.76 17.70
N GLY A 203 -3.98 38.63 18.92
CA GLY A 203 -4.23 37.45 19.77
C GLY A 203 -5.67 37.29 20.27
N HIS A 204 -6.44 38.39 20.35
CA HIS A 204 -7.85 38.37 20.81
C HIS A 204 -8.82 38.07 19.67
N VAL A 205 -8.46 38.39 18.41
CA VAL A 205 -9.25 38.09 17.22
C VAL A 205 -9.65 36.62 17.17
N ILE A 206 -8.73 35.70 17.52
CA ILE A 206 -8.98 34.26 17.50
C ILE A 206 -10.14 33.88 18.42
N ALA A 207 -10.09 34.34 19.67
CA ALA A 207 -11.11 34.04 20.67
C ALA A 207 -12.45 34.69 20.34
N LEU A 208 -12.45 35.96 19.92
CA LEU A 208 -13.67 36.69 19.57
C LEU A 208 -14.34 36.13 18.31
N ALA A 209 -13.56 35.77 17.29
CA ALA A 209 -14.09 35.14 16.09
C ALA A 209 -14.65 33.74 16.37
N CYS A 210 -14.00 32.94 17.24
CA CYS A 210 -14.55 31.66 17.67
C CYS A 210 -15.87 31.84 18.45
N ALA A 211 -15.94 32.82 19.36
CA ALA A 211 -17.18 33.17 20.04
C ALA A 211 -18.27 33.57 19.02
N ALA A 212 -17.92 34.34 17.99
CA ALA A 212 -18.86 34.72 16.94
C ALA A 212 -19.37 33.50 16.16
N ILE A 213 -18.50 32.52 15.85
CA ILE A 213 -18.88 31.25 15.19
C ILE A 213 -19.86 30.46 16.08
N GLN A 214 -19.55 30.32 17.37
CA GLN A 214 -20.44 29.63 18.32
C GLN A 214 -21.81 30.31 18.40
N LEU A 215 -21.83 31.63 18.58
CA LEU A 215 -23.09 32.37 18.66
C LEU A 215 -23.87 32.27 17.35
N TRP A 216 -23.20 32.43 16.20
CA TRP A 216 -23.81 32.26 14.87
C TRP A 216 -24.45 30.87 14.70
N ALA A 217 -23.79 29.82 15.20
CA ALA A 217 -24.31 28.46 15.11
C ALA A 217 -25.62 28.24 15.91
N CYS A 218 -25.98 29.14 16.84
CA CYS A 218 -27.20 29.05 17.66
C CYS A 218 -28.50 29.37 16.90
N ARG A 219 -28.43 30.14 15.80
CA ARG A 219 -29.58 30.44 14.90
C ARG A 219 -30.83 31.01 15.58
N LEU A 220 -30.66 31.87 16.57
CA LEU A 220 -31.79 32.42 17.33
C LEU A 220 -32.52 33.59 16.64
N ALA A 221 -32.04 34.00 15.45
CA ALA A 221 -32.58 35.10 14.65
C ALA A 221 -32.25 34.91 13.15
N PRO A 222 -32.95 35.60 12.22
CA PRO A 222 -32.52 35.72 10.83
C PRO A 222 -31.12 36.35 10.72
N GLN A 223 -30.22 35.73 9.95
CA GLN A 223 -28.79 36.11 9.95
C GLN A 223 -28.32 36.84 8.68
N GLU A 224 -29.24 37.14 7.76
CA GLU A 224 -28.93 37.70 6.44
C GLU A 224 -28.08 38.98 6.53
N ALA A 225 -28.46 39.92 7.39
CA ALA A 225 -27.76 41.19 7.59
C ALA A 225 -26.33 41.00 8.13
N ALA A 226 -26.11 39.99 8.97
CA ALA A 226 -24.83 39.73 9.63
C ALA A 226 -23.88 38.84 8.79
N THR A 227 -24.31 38.34 7.62
CA THR A 227 -23.53 37.44 6.76
C THR A 227 -22.20 38.04 6.30
N THR A 228 -22.20 39.31 5.90
CA THR A 228 -20.98 39.99 5.44
C THR A 228 -20.00 40.25 6.59
N PRO A 229 -20.42 40.83 7.74
CA PRO A 229 -19.58 40.95 8.93
C PRO A 229 -19.04 39.59 9.41
N MET A 230 -19.85 38.54 9.42
CA MET A 230 -19.42 37.20 9.83
C MET A 230 -18.39 36.60 8.88
N THR A 231 -18.57 36.79 7.57
CA THR A 231 -17.57 36.39 6.57
C THR A 231 -16.25 37.12 6.79
N HIS A 232 -16.32 38.40 7.17
CA HIS A 232 -15.13 39.18 7.51
C HIS A 232 -14.44 38.67 8.78
N ALA A 233 -15.19 38.31 9.82
CA ALA A 233 -14.64 37.70 11.03
C ALA A 233 -13.91 36.38 10.73
N CYS A 234 -14.49 35.50 9.91
CA CYS A 234 -13.82 34.27 9.45
C CYS A 234 -12.54 34.58 8.66
N LYS A 235 -12.53 35.63 7.83
CA LYS A 235 -11.34 36.07 7.09
C LYS A 235 -10.24 36.55 8.03
N LEU A 236 -10.56 37.35 9.05
CA LEU A 236 -9.60 37.82 10.04
C LEU A 236 -9.01 36.64 10.83
N LEU A 237 -9.85 35.69 11.26
CA LEU A 237 -9.39 34.45 11.88
C LEU A 237 -8.40 33.66 10.99
N PHE A 238 -8.68 33.57 9.69
CA PHE A 238 -7.75 32.97 8.72
C PHE A 238 -6.44 33.74 8.61
N LEU A 239 -6.45 35.08 8.67
CA LEU A 239 -5.23 35.87 8.65
C LEU A 239 -4.38 35.62 9.90
N GLU A 240 -4.99 35.55 11.08
CA GLU A 240 -4.29 35.23 12.34
C GLU A 240 -3.62 33.85 12.31
N SER A 241 -4.21 32.87 11.62
CA SER A 241 -3.64 31.52 11.49
C SER A 241 -2.37 31.43 10.64
N LYS A 242 -1.98 32.51 9.96
CA LYS A 242 -0.73 32.54 9.18
C LYS A 242 0.50 32.86 10.03
N GLU A 243 0.28 33.42 11.22
CA GLU A 243 1.35 33.80 12.13
C GLU A 243 1.67 32.63 13.06
N ALA A 244 2.86 32.04 12.90
CA ALA A 244 3.27 30.88 13.70
C ALA A 244 3.29 31.16 15.22
N ALA A 245 3.45 32.43 15.63
CA ALA A 245 3.35 32.85 17.02
C ALA A 245 1.96 32.60 17.64
N HIS A 246 0.93 32.44 16.81
CA HIS A 246 -0.45 32.21 17.25
C HIS A 246 -0.85 30.74 17.26
N ASP A 247 -0.01 29.81 16.80
CA ASP A 247 -0.35 28.37 16.70
C ASP A 247 -0.86 27.78 18.03
N ASP A 248 -0.26 28.19 19.16
CA ASP A 248 -0.68 27.74 20.49
C ASP A 248 -2.07 28.24 20.90
N LEU A 249 -2.50 29.41 20.39
CA LEU A 249 -3.83 29.96 20.64
C LEU A 249 -4.92 29.12 19.93
N PHE A 250 -4.59 28.53 18.78
CA PHE A 250 -5.48 27.60 18.09
C PHE A 250 -5.50 26.20 18.73
N CYS A 251 -4.45 25.80 19.45
CA CYS A 251 -4.29 24.48 20.05
C CYS A 251 -5.12 24.26 21.33
N SER A 252 -6.44 24.49 21.27
CA SER A 252 -7.41 24.16 22.31
C SER A 252 -8.58 23.34 21.76
N ALA A 253 -9.16 22.46 22.58
CA ALA A 253 -10.29 21.63 22.18
C ALA A 253 -11.49 22.50 21.77
N ALA A 254 -11.84 23.50 22.57
CA ALA A 254 -12.96 24.41 22.30
C ALA A 254 -12.84 25.14 20.95
N VAL A 255 -11.63 25.62 20.59
CA VAL A 255 -11.40 26.25 19.28
C VAL A 255 -11.56 25.22 18.17
N VAL A 256 -10.93 24.05 18.29
CA VAL A 256 -11.03 22.99 17.27
C VAL A 256 -12.47 22.55 17.05
N GLU A 257 -13.21 22.25 18.11
CA GLU A 257 -14.63 21.89 18.06
C GLU A 257 -15.44 22.98 17.34
N THR A 258 -15.24 24.25 17.72
CA THR A 258 -15.91 25.40 17.10
C THR A 258 -15.65 25.46 15.60
N LEU A 259 -14.40 25.33 15.15
CA LEU A 259 -14.07 25.37 13.72
C LEU A 259 -14.61 24.17 12.95
N LEU A 260 -14.70 23.00 13.60
CA LEU A 260 -15.26 21.80 12.99
C LEU A 260 -16.78 21.88 12.79
N THR A 261 -17.52 22.64 13.61
CA THR A 261 -18.98 22.85 13.42
C THR A 261 -19.31 23.47 12.06
N VAL A 262 -18.41 24.31 11.53
CA VAL A 262 -18.56 24.95 10.20
C VAL A 262 -18.49 23.93 9.06
N LEU A 263 -17.87 22.77 9.30
CA LEU A 263 -17.74 21.67 8.34
C LEU A 263 -18.86 20.64 8.41
N GLU A 264 -19.74 20.73 9.42
CA GLU A 264 -20.85 19.80 9.53
C GLU A 264 -21.83 19.94 8.35
N ARG A 265 -22.57 18.85 8.10
CA ARG A 265 -23.58 18.85 7.03
C ARG A 265 -24.64 19.86 7.40
N ASP A 266 -24.83 20.81 6.50
CA ASP A 266 -25.66 21.98 6.71
C ASP A 266 -26.79 21.94 5.69
N GLU A 267 -27.84 21.22 6.06
CA GLU A 267 -29.05 21.09 5.22
C GLU A 267 -29.75 22.44 5.02
N THR A 268 -29.46 23.38 5.92
CA THR A 268 -30.04 24.72 6.03
C THR A 268 -29.22 25.83 5.38
N GLN A 269 -28.04 25.51 4.80
CA GLN A 269 -27.12 26.49 4.21
C GLN A 269 -26.71 27.65 5.14
N LEU A 270 -26.64 27.40 6.46
CA LEU A 270 -26.17 28.33 7.48
C LEU A 270 -24.81 28.97 7.14
N TRP A 271 -23.88 28.16 6.65
CA TRP A 271 -22.51 28.59 6.38
C TRP A 271 -22.33 28.85 4.90
N SER A 272 -22.06 30.10 4.55
CA SER A 272 -21.67 30.47 3.19
C SER A 272 -20.39 29.75 2.77
N MET A 273 -20.23 29.54 1.46
CA MET A 273 -19.04 28.87 0.96
C MET A 273 -17.76 29.63 1.29
N GLN A 274 -17.82 30.95 1.30
CA GLN A 274 -16.70 31.82 1.65
C GLN A 274 -16.27 31.63 3.11
N MET A 275 -17.23 31.50 4.04
CA MET A 275 -16.94 31.21 5.45
C MET A 275 -16.27 29.85 5.59
N ARG A 276 -16.78 28.81 4.91
CA ARG A 276 -16.19 27.45 4.91
C ARG A 276 -14.76 27.47 4.38
N ILE A 277 -14.49 28.20 3.30
CA ILE A 277 -13.14 28.34 2.73
C ILE A 277 -12.19 28.98 3.76
N TYR A 278 -12.61 30.06 4.43
CA TYR A 278 -11.75 30.70 5.43
C TYR A 278 -11.49 29.79 6.63
N VAL A 279 -12.52 29.15 7.19
CA VAL A 279 -12.37 28.28 8.36
C VAL A 279 -11.54 27.02 8.05
N THR A 280 -11.75 26.39 6.89
CA THR A 280 -10.89 25.29 6.43
C THR A 280 -9.47 25.75 6.14
N GLY A 281 -9.29 26.96 5.61
CA GLY A 281 -7.99 27.60 5.46
C GLY A 281 -7.27 27.80 6.80
N THR A 282 -7.98 28.23 7.84
CA THR A 282 -7.48 28.36 9.21
C THR A 282 -6.99 27.01 9.72
N LEU A 283 -7.84 25.99 9.66
CA LEU A 283 -7.50 24.63 10.08
C LEU A 283 -6.29 24.07 9.32
N LYS A 284 -6.21 24.30 8.00
CA LYS A 284 -5.06 23.87 7.21
C LYS A 284 -3.76 24.45 7.76
N ASN A 285 -3.69 25.75 8.01
CA ASN A 285 -2.46 26.42 8.43
C ASN A 285 -1.93 25.86 9.76
N VAL A 286 -2.83 25.59 10.71
CA VAL A 286 -2.45 25.12 12.06
C VAL A 286 -2.32 23.59 12.18
N SER A 287 -2.82 22.82 11.21
CA SER A 287 -2.90 21.35 11.26
C SER A 287 -1.58 20.60 11.16
N ALA A 288 -0.45 21.28 11.01
CA ALA A 288 0.86 20.64 10.81
C ALA A 288 1.54 20.22 12.12
N SER A 289 1.21 20.84 13.26
CA SER A 289 1.87 20.55 14.53
C SER A 289 1.37 19.22 15.14
N PRO A 290 2.24 18.39 15.77
CA PRO A 290 1.82 17.13 16.38
C PRO A 290 0.69 17.28 17.42
N ARG A 291 0.72 18.37 18.20
CA ARG A 291 -0.32 18.71 19.18
C ARG A 291 -1.66 18.97 18.51
N MET A 292 -1.69 19.76 17.43
CA MET A 292 -2.91 20.02 16.67
C MET A 292 -3.42 18.75 15.98
N VAL A 293 -2.52 17.94 15.41
CA VAL A 293 -2.90 16.64 14.82
C VAL A 293 -3.61 15.75 15.83
N GLN A 294 -3.11 15.68 17.07
CA GLN A 294 -3.76 14.93 18.14
C GLN A 294 -5.14 15.50 18.45
N LEU A 295 -5.26 16.82 18.64
CA LEU A 295 -6.54 17.49 18.91
C LEU A 295 -7.57 17.26 17.80
N LEU A 296 -7.17 17.40 16.53
CA LEU A 296 -8.06 17.14 15.39
C LEU A 296 -8.52 15.68 15.37
N ALA A 297 -7.60 14.74 15.63
CA ALA A 297 -7.92 13.32 15.64
C ALA A 297 -8.86 12.93 16.80
N THR A 298 -8.70 13.52 17.99
CA THR A 298 -9.59 13.23 19.14
C THR A 298 -10.96 13.87 18.98
N ASN A 299 -11.06 14.99 18.26
CA ASN A 299 -12.31 15.71 17.99
C ASN A 299 -13.01 15.26 16.69
N GLY A 300 -12.68 14.07 16.17
CA GLY A 300 -13.41 13.48 15.04
C GLY A 300 -13.23 14.20 13.69
N ALA A 301 -12.20 15.05 13.54
CA ALA A 301 -12.01 15.88 12.35
C ALA A 301 -11.96 15.07 11.05
N ILE A 302 -11.31 13.89 11.05
CA ILE A 302 -11.17 13.05 9.85
C ILE A 302 -12.53 12.62 9.31
N LYS A 303 -13.49 12.30 10.19
CA LYS A 303 -14.85 11.91 9.80
C LYS A 303 -15.59 13.08 9.15
N LEU A 304 -15.46 14.28 9.69
CA LEU A 304 -16.08 15.49 9.14
C LEU A 304 -15.44 15.91 7.81
N LEU A 305 -14.11 15.91 7.74
CA LEU A 305 -13.36 16.20 6.53
C LEU A 305 -13.68 15.21 5.41
N ALA A 306 -13.77 13.90 5.70
CA ALA A 306 -14.17 12.88 4.73
C ALA A 306 -15.59 13.12 4.20
N ARG A 307 -16.54 13.50 5.06
CA ARG A 307 -17.89 13.89 4.63
C ARG A 307 -17.88 15.14 3.74
N ALA A 308 -17.03 16.12 4.05
CA ALA A 308 -16.89 17.34 3.24
C ALA A 308 -16.39 17.05 1.81
N LEU A 309 -15.61 15.97 1.59
CA LEU A 309 -15.21 15.53 0.25
C LEU A 309 -16.41 15.19 -0.66
N ALA A 310 -17.54 14.77 -0.08
CA ALA A 310 -18.76 14.44 -0.81
C ALA A 310 -19.62 15.67 -1.20
N SER A 311 -19.06 16.88 -1.14
CA SER A 311 -19.74 18.11 -1.55
C SER A 311 -20.13 18.05 -3.03
N LYS A 312 -21.41 18.31 -3.35
CA LYS A 312 -22.00 18.13 -4.69
C LYS A 312 -21.61 19.21 -5.71
N GLY A 313 -21.17 20.39 -5.27
CA GLY A 313 -20.78 21.47 -6.17
C GLY A 313 -19.52 21.13 -6.99
N GLU A 314 -19.49 21.56 -8.24
CA GLU A 314 -18.32 21.47 -9.12
C GLU A 314 -17.75 22.87 -9.50
N ASP A 315 -18.30 23.91 -8.87
CA ASP A 315 -17.83 25.27 -9.05
C ASP A 315 -16.46 25.52 -8.40
N THR A 316 -15.83 26.64 -8.76
CA THR A 316 -14.52 27.05 -8.27
C THR A 316 -14.46 27.18 -6.74
N ALA A 317 -15.53 27.66 -6.08
CA ALA A 317 -15.55 27.81 -4.63
C ALA A 317 -15.58 26.42 -3.94
N THR A 318 -16.31 25.46 -4.51
CA THR A 318 -16.26 24.05 -4.07
C THR A 318 -14.88 23.45 -4.21
N ALA A 319 -14.23 23.63 -5.35
CA ALA A 319 -12.86 23.15 -5.53
C ALA A 319 -11.89 23.81 -4.52
N GLN A 320 -11.99 25.12 -4.27
CA GLN A 320 -11.16 25.84 -3.31
C GLN A 320 -11.32 25.33 -1.88
N MET A 321 -12.55 25.04 -1.44
CA MET A 321 -12.81 24.43 -0.13
C MET A 321 -12.20 23.03 -0.04
N LEU A 322 -12.39 22.20 -1.06
CA LEU A 322 -11.85 20.84 -1.13
C LEU A 322 -10.31 20.84 -1.15
N VAL A 323 -9.67 21.84 -1.74
CA VAL A 323 -8.21 22.02 -1.67
C VAL A 323 -7.75 22.19 -0.22
N GLN A 324 -8.45 22.99 0.59
CA GLN A 324 -8.11 23.15 2.01
C GLN A 324 -8.36 21.85 2.78
N VAL A 325 -9.52 21.20 2.58
CA VAL A 325 -9.87 19.94 3.24
C VAL A 325 -8.85 18.84 2.94
N THR A 326 -8.48 18.67 1.67
CA THR A 326 -7.48 17.66 1.27
C THR A 326 -6.07 17.99 1.77
N ALA A 327 -5.73 19.27 1.96
CA ALA A 327 -4.48 19.68 2.59
C ALA A 327 -4.44 19.33 4.10
N ILE A 328 -5.55 19.50 4.83
CA ILE A 328 -5.66 19.04 6.22
C ILE A 328 -5.52 17.51 6.29
N LEU A 329 -6.27 16.78 5.46
CA LEU A 329 -6.20 15.32 5.40
C LEU A 329 -4.79 14.82 5.05
N ARG A 330 -4.07 15.54 4.17
CA ARG A 330 -2.66 15.24 3.89
C ARG A 330 -1.82 15.30 5.16
N ASN A 331 -1.94 16.37 5.95
CA ASN A 331 -1.20 16.53 7.21
C ASN A 331 -1.56 15.41 8.18
N LEU A 332 -2.83 15.04 8.31
CA LEU A 332 -3.26 13.95 9.20
C LEU A 332 -2.80 12.55 8.72
N SER A 333 -2.73 12.33 7.40
CA SER A 333 -2.44 11.01 6.80
C SER A 333 -1.02 10.48 7.05
N VAL A 334 -0.08 11.35 7.45
CA VAL A 334 1.30 10.92 7.75
C VAL A 334 1.43 10.32 9.15
N HIS A 335 0.42 10.50 10.02
CA HIS A 335 0.46 10.05 11.40
C HIS A 335 -0.25 8.71 11.58
N ARG A 336 0.48 7.71 12.08
CA ARG A 336 -0.03 6.34 12.25
C ARG A 336 -1.30 6.26 13.11
N GLN A 337 -1.43 7.13 14.13
CA GLN A 337 -2.58 7.17 15.02
C GLN A 337 -3.89 7.55 14.30
N CYS A 338 -3.81 8.32 13.22
CA CYS A 338 -4.95 8.81 12.46
C CYS A 338 -5.49 7.77 11.46
N LEU A 339 -4.65 6.81 11.03
CA LEU A 339 -4.96 5.91 9.92
C LEU A 339 -6.27 5.13 10.09
N LYS A 340 -6.54 4.62 11.31
CA LYS A 340 -7.78 3.88 11.59
C LYS A 340 -9.04 4.71 11.29
N GLN A 341 -8.97 6.02 11.54
CA GLN A 341 -10.10 6.92 11.30
C GLN A 341 -10.32 7.17 9.80
N PHE A 342 -9.27 7.19 8.97
CA PHE A 342 -9.41 7.27 7.51
C PHE A 342 -10.21 6.08 6.96
N TRP A 343 -9.94 4.88 7.45
CA TRP A 343 -10.64 3.67 7.02
C TRP A 343 -12.10 3.67 7.48
N ALA A 344 -12.34 4.01 8.75
CA ALA A 344 -13.68 4.05 9.33
C ALA A 344 -14.59 5.12 8.71
N ALA A 345 -13.99 6.20 8.19
CA ALA A 345 -14.71 7.30 7.54
C ALA A 345 -14.87 7.14 6.01
N ASP A 346 -14.45 6.01 5.45
CA ASP A 346 -14.40 5.77 3.99
C ASP A 346 -13.71 6.91 3.19
N ALA A 347 -12.70 7.52 3.82
CA ALA A 347 -12.02 8.68 3.24
C ALA A 347 -11.27 8.33 1.94
N VAL A 348 -10.87 7.06 1.78
CA VAL A 348 -10.17 6.60 0.57
C VAL A 348 -11.08 6.66 -0.65
N GLN A 349 -12.29 6.11 -0.56
CA GLN A 349 -13.23 6.15 -1.68
C GLN A 349 -13.64 7.58 -2.00
N ALA A 350 -13.96 8.37 -0.96
CA ALA A 350 -14.31 9.78 -1.13
C ALA A 350 -13.19 10.61 -1.81
N LEU A 351 -11.91 10.30 -1.54
CA LEU A 351 -10.77 10.90 -2.24
C LEU A 351 -10.70 10.45 -3.70
N CYS A 352 -10.91 9.17 -3.98
CA CYS A 352 -10.92 8.64 -5.35
C CYS A 352 -12.02 9.27 -6.20
N ASP A 353 -13.22 9.49 -5.64
CA ASP A 353 -14.36 10.09 -6.33
C ASP A 353 -14.10 11.54 -6.77
N LEU A 354 -13.15 12.25 -6.14
CA LEU A 354 -12.75 13.60 -6.55
C LEU A 354 -11.92 13.64 -7.84
N LEU A 355 -11.16 12.57 -8.13
CA LEU A 355 -10.25 12.53 -9.27
C LEU A 355 -10.97 12.67 -10.63
N PRO A 356 -12.03 11.89 -10.94
CA PRO A 356 -12.78 12.06 -12.18
C PRO A 356 -13.68 13.31 -12.16
N ARG A 357 -14.01 13.83 -10.97
CA ARG A 357 -14.88 15.00 -10.82
C ARG A 357 -14.18 16.33 -11.05
N PHE A 358 -12.89 16.42 -10.69
CA PHE A 358 -12.08 17.62 -10.88
C PHE A 358 -10.77 17.36 -11.65
N PRO A 359 -10.83 16.75 -12.87
CA PRO A 359 -9.64 16.29 -13.57
C PRO A 359 -8.70 17.44 -13.98
N THR A 360 -9.23 18.65 -14.15
CA THR A 360 -8.47 19.84 -14.56
C THR A 360 -7.96 20.68 -13.38
N HIS A 361 -8.43 20.43 -12.15
CA HIS A 361 -8.04 21.22 -10.98
C HIS A 361 -6.72 20.71 -10.38
N ALA A 362 -5.60 21.12 -10.97
CA ALA A 362 -4.27 20.58 -10.70
C ALA A 362 -3.89 20.50 -9.21
N GLU A 363 -4.16 21.55 -8.42
CA GLU A 363 -3.83 21.57 -6.98
C GLU A 363 -4.62 20.51 -6.18
N LEU A 364 -5.90 20.33 -6.51
CA LEU A 364 -6.79 19.40 -5.82
C LEU A 364 -6.39 17.96 -6.13
N VAL A 365 -6.24 17.65 -7.42
CA VAL A 365 -5.79 16.33 -7.89
C VAL A 365 -4.43 15.97 -7.29
N LEU A 366 -3.52 16.93 -7.17
CA LEU A 366 -2.22 16.73 -6.55
C LEU A 366 -2.32 16.49 -5.04
N ASN A 367 -3.16 17.23 -4.32
CA ASN A 367 -3.39 16.99 -2.89
C ASN A 367 -4.02 15.62 -2.64
N VAL A 368 -5.06 15.26 -3.40
CA VAL A 368 -5.67 13.92 -3.34
C VAL A 368 -4.61 12.84 -3.56
N SER A 369 -3.81 12.96 -4.62
CA SER A 369 -2.73 12.00 -4.93
C SER A 369 -1.67 11.90 -3.83
N ARG A 370 -1.37 13.01 -3.13
CA ARG A 370 -0.46 13.02 -1.98
C ARG A 370 -1.03 12.28 -0.78
N VAL A 371 -2.32 12.43 -0.49
CA VAL A 371 -2.99 11.68 0.59
C VAL A 371 -2.99 10.19 0.26
N LEU A 372 -3.44 9.80 -0.94
CA LEU A 372 -3.46 8.41 -1.39
C LEU A 372 -2.07 7.76 -1.38
N SER A 373 -1.01 8.52 -1.71
CA SER A 373 0.37 8.04 -1.64
C SER A 373 0.77 7.62 -0.22
N LYS A 374 0.23 8.27 0.82
CA LYS A 374 0.48 7.90 2.22
C LYS A 374 -0.38 6.74 2.66
N LEU A 375 -1.67 6.77 2.32
CA LEU A 375 -2.61 5.72 2.72
C LEU A 375 -2.28 4.35 2.09
N THR A 376 -1.80 4.32 0.83
CA THR A 376 -1.47 3.06 0.12
C THR A 376 -0.17 2.39 0.57
N LEU A 377 0.61 3.01 1.46
CA LEU A 377 1.69 2.32 2.19
C LEU A 377 1.15 1.21 3.09
N HIS A 378 -0.11 1.34 3.52
CA HIS A 378 -0.79 0.41 4.40
C HIS A 378 -1.72 -0.52 3.63
N GLU A 379 -1.80 -1.78 4.06
CA GLU A 379 -2.64 -2.79 3.44
C GLU A 379 -4.13 -2.41 3.45
N ALA A 380 -4.62 -1.88 4.57
CA ALA A 380 -6.00 -1.39 4.69
C ALA A 380 -6.32 -0.30 3.65
N GLY A 381 -5.40 0.63 3.38
CA GLY A 381 -5.59 1.67 2.36
C GLY A 381 -5.60 1.12 0.94
N ARG A 382 -4.75 0.13 0.64
CA ARG A 382 -4.78 -0.58 -0.65
C ARG A 382 -6.08 -1.39 -0.82
N HIS A 383 -6.52 -2.08 0.24
CA HIS A 383 -7.78 -2.81 0.25
C HIS A 383 -8.97 -1.86 0.01
N ALA A 384 -9.01 -0.74 0.73
CA ALA A 384 -10.03 0.30 0.56
C ALA A 384 -10.12 0.78 -0.89
N LEU A 385 -8.99 1.11 -1.51
CA LEU A 385 -8.94 1.59 -2.89
C LEU A 385 -9.38 0.51 -3.91
N ASN A 386 -9.09 -0.76 -3.63
CA ASN A 386 -9.45 -1.89 -4.50
C ASN A 386 -10.94 -2.29 -4.48
N HIS A 387 -11.79 -1.65 -3.67
CA HIS A 387 -13.24 -1.94 -3.69
C HIS A 387 -13.89 -1.57 -5.04
N SER A 388 -13.36 -0.56 -5.74
CA SER A 388 -13.75 -0.21 -7.10
C SER A 388 -12.57 -0.35 -8.06
N SER A 389 -12.76 -1.12 -9.13
CA SER A 389 -11.76 -1.22 -10.21
C SER A 389 -11.56 0.09 -10.96
N GLU A 390 -12.56 0.99 -10.94
CA GLU A 390 -12.48 2.30 -11.59
C GLU A 390 -11.41 3.18 -10.95
N ASN A 391 -11.21 3.08 -9.63
CA ASN A 391 -10.18 3.83 -8.90
C ASN A 391 -8.79 3.61 -9.51
N LEU A 392 -8.44 2.36 -9.79
CA LEU A 392 -7.17 2.01 -10.43
C LEU A 392 -7.07 2.58 -11.84
N VAL A 393 -8.13 2.46 -12.63
CA VAL A 393 -8.20 2.96 -14.02
C VAL A 393 -7.98 4.48 -14.04
N THR A 394 -8.68 5.24 -13.18
CA THR A 394 -8.52 6.68 -13.06
C THR A 394 -7.08 7.05 -12.68
N LEU A 395 -6.47 6.36 -11.72
CA LEU A 395 -5.08 6.62 -11.32
C LEU A 395 -4.08 6.33 -12.45
N VAL A 396 -4.29 5.27 -13.23
CA VAL A 396 -3.44 4.95 -14.39
C VAL A 396 -3.60 5.99 -15.50
N GLN A 397 -4.82 6.49 -15.72
CA GLN A 397 -5.08 7.60 -16.64
C GLN A 397 -4.39 8.87 -16.19
N LEU A 398 -4.40 9.20 -14.89
CA LEU A 398 -3.67 10.36 -14.34
C LEU A 398 -2.16 10.28 -14.60
N VAL A 399 -1.55 9.09 -14.46
CA VAL A 399 -0.14 8.89 -14.81
C VAL A 399 0.12 9.19 -16.30
N SER A 400 -0.85 8.86 -17.15
CA SER A 400 -0.70 8.91 -18.61
C SER A 400 -1.05 10.26 -19.25
N GLN A 401 -1.90 11.06 -18.61
CA GLN A 401 -2.47 12.28 -19.17
C GLN A 401 -1.81 13.57 -18.69
N HIS A 402 -1.01 13.51 -17.61
CA HIS A 402 -0.36 14.68 -17.05
C HIS A 402 1.14 14.69 -17.30
N ALA A 403 1.67 15.87 -17.61
CA ALA A 403 3.12 16.10 -17.76
C ALA A 403 3.79 16.59 -16.46
N HIS A 404 3.01 16.96 -15.43
CA HIS A 404 3.57 17.56 -14.21
C HIS A 404 4.29 16.50 -13.35
N PRO A 405 5.63 16.56 -13.17
CA PRO A 405 6.41 15.51 -12.51
C PRO A 405 5.87 15.13 -11.13
N ALA A 406 5.55 16.14 -10.31
CA ALA A 406 5.08 15.90 -8.94
C ALA A 406 3.76 15.11 -8.86
N LEU A 407 2.88 15.23 -9.88
CA LEU A 407 1.64 14.47 -9.91
C LEU A 407 1.90 13.05 -10.42
N VAL A 408 2.68 12.92 -11.50
CA VAL A 408 3.02 11.62 -12.09
C VAL A 408 3.75 10.73 -11.09
N VAL A 409 4.73 11.27 -10.35
CA VAL A 409 5.44 10.55 -9.27
C VAL A 409 4.44 9.98 -8.25
N ARG A 410 3.47 10.78 -7.80
CA ARG A 410 2.51 10.38 -6.76
C ARG A 410 1.51 9.35 -7.28
N ALA A 411 0.93 9.59 -8.45
CA ALA A 411 0.00 8.66 -9.08
C ALA A 411 0.67 7.32 -9.41
N ALA A 412 1.87 7.34 -10.00
CA ALA A 412 2.65 6.13 -10.29
C ALA A 412 3.09 5.42 -9.00
N PHE A 413 3.38 6.17 -7.93
CA PHE A 413 3.68 5.58 -6.63
C PHE A 413 2.49 4.81 -6.05
N VAL A 414 1.29 5.41 -6.08
CA VAL A 414 0.03 4.79 -5.66
C VAL A 414 -0.23 3.52 -6.47
N VAL A 415 -0.23 3.61 -7.80
CA VAL A 415 -0.49 2.46 -8.67
C VAL A 415 0.58 1.38 -8.50
N GLY A 416 1.86 1.75 -8.39
CA GLY A 416 2.94 0.81 -8.11
C GLY A 416 2.75 0.04 -6.80
N ASN A 417 2.18 0.68 -5.76
CA ASN A 417 1.85 0.00 -4.50
C ASN A 417 0.65 -0.94 -4.66
N LEU A 418 -0.33 -0.57 -5.48
CA LEU A 418 -1.51 -1.39 -5.78
C LEU A 418 -1.16 -2.63 -6.63
N THR A 419 -0.13 -2.57 -7.47
CA THR A 419 0.32 -3.70 -8.30
C THR A 419 1.38 -4.58 -7.63
N ALA A 420 1.98 -4.11 -6.53
CA ALA A 420 3.06 -4.84 -5.85
C ALA A 420 2.65 -6.26 -5.41
N THR A 421 1.43 -6.44 -4.90
CA THR A 421 0.96 -7.71 -4.32
C THR A 421 -0.40 -8.18 -4.83
N ASN A 422 -1.04 -7.46 -5.76
CA ASN A 422 -2.37 -7.80 -6.28
C ASN A 422 -2.32 -8.14 -7.78
N ASP A 423 -2.52 -9.42 -8.10
CA ASP A 423 -2.46 -9.93 -9.46
C ASP A 423 -3.56 -9.39 -10.39
N ARG A 424 -4.76 -9.14 -9.86
CA ARG A 424 -5.87 -8.51 -10.60
C ARG A 424 -5.50 -7.10 -11.04
N ASN A 425 -4.88 -6.33 -10.13
CA ASN A 425 -4.42 -4.97 -10.43
C ASN A 425 -3.31 -4.96 -11.48
N ARG A 426 -2.37 -5.92 -11.41
CA ARG A 426 -1.33 -6.07 -12.45
C ARG A 426 -1.98 -6.26 -13.82
N LYS A 427 -2.92 -7.19 -13.94
CA LYS A 427 -3.66 -7.44 -15.19
C LYS A 427 -4.43 -6.21 -15.68
N ALA A 428 -5.05 -5.46 -14.78
CA ALA A 428 -5.84 -4.27 -15.11
C ALA A 428 -5.02 -3.10 -15.69
N VAL A 429 -3.68 -3.12 -15.55
CA VAL A 429 -2.79 -2.15 -16.23
C VAL A 429 -2.71 -2.39 -17.74
N LEU A 430 -2.96 -3.61 -18.21
CA LEU A 430 -2.73 -4.02 -19.60
C LEU A 430 -3.37 -3.09 -20.66
N PRO A 431 -4.65 -2.66 -20.54
CA PRO A 431 -5.28 -1.77 -21.52
C PRO A 431 -4.60 -0.40 -21.65
N HIS A 432 -3.83 0.01 -20.64
CA HIS A 432 -3.18 1.32 -20.54
C HIS A 432 -1.67 1.25 -20.78
N LEU A 433 -1.13 0.09 -21.15
CA LEU A 433 0.31 -0.09 -21.27
C LEU A 433 0.94 0.87 -22.29
N SER A 434 0.30 1.06 -23.45
CA SER A 434 0.79 1.95 -24.50
C SER A 434 0.91 3.40 -24.05
N SER A 435 0.01 3.87 -23.18
CA SER A 435 0.07 5.23 -22.65
C SER A 435 1.16 5.38 -21.60
N LEU A 436 1.32 4.40 -20.71
CA LEU A 436 2.40 4.36 -19.73
C LEU A 436 3.79 4.34 -20.39
N VAL A 437 3.96 3.55 -21.44
CA VAL A 437 5.22 3.49 -22.21
C VAL A 437 5.51 4.84 -22.90
N ARG A 438 4.47 5.53 -23.39
CA ARG A 438 4.64 6.89 -23.95
C ARG A 438 5.09 7.89 -22.88
N THR A 439 4.49 7.86 -21.70
CA THR A 439 4.90 8.69 -20.56
C THR A 439 6.34 8.37 -20.15
N LEU A 440 6.72 7.09 -20.07
CA LEU A 440 8.10 6.67 -19.78
C LEU A 440 9.09 7.29 -20.77
N ARG A 441 8.79 7.24 -22.08
CA ARG A 441 9.65 7.84 -23.12
C ARG A 441 9.75 9.35 -23.01
N HIS A 442 8.66 10.03 -22.67
CA HIS A 442 8.67 11.48 -22.48
C HIS A 442 9.63 11.88 -21.35
N PHE A 443 9.52 11.24 -20.18
CA PHE A 443 10.42 11.53 -19.06
C PHE A 443 11.85 11.03 -19.30
N TYR A 444 12.03 9.97 -20.10
CA TYR A 444 13.36 9.54 -20.52
C TYR A 444 14.06 10.62 -21.35
N ALA A 445 13.35 11.25 -22.29
CA ALA A 445 13.90 12.35 -23.09
C ALA A 445 14.33 13.54 -22.20
N LEU A 446 13.51 13.91 -21.21
CA LEU A 446 13.87 14.97 -20.27
C LEU A 446 15.11 14.59 -19.42
N TYR A 447 15.17 13.36 -18.94
CA TYR A 447 16.27 12.87 -18.13
C TYR A 447 17.62 12.89 -18.88
N ILE A 448 17.64 12.47 -20.15
CA ILE A 448 18.88 12.53 -20.94
C ILE A 448 19.30 13.95 -21.32
N ASP A 449 18.35 14.89 -21.36
CA ASP A 449 18.61 16.31 -21.58
C ASP A 449 19.11 17.03 -20.30
N GLY A 450 19.27 16.29 -19.19
CA GLY A 450 19.80 16.80 -17.93
C GLY A 450 18.77 17.25 -16.90
N ASP A 451 17.48 16.92 -17.09
CA ASP A 451 16.46 17.16 -16.08
C ASP A 451 16.47 16.05 -15.01
N ASP A 452 17.24 16.28 -13.94
CA ASP A 452 17.34 15.34 -12.81
C ASP A 452 15.97 15.09 -12.14
N ALA A 453 14.99 16.02 -12.24
CA ALA A 453 13.64 15.80 -11.69
C ALA A 453 12.87 14.71 -12.43
N ALA A 454 13.26 14.40 -13.67
CA ALA A 454 12.70 13.30 -14.44
C ALA A 454 13.15 11.93 -13.93
N ALA A 455 14.31 11.83 -13.25
CA ALA A 455 14.81 10.57 -12.68
C ALA A 455 13.80 9.97 -11.69
N ASP A 456 13.29 10.77 -10.75
CA ASP A 456 12.29 10.33 -9.78
C ASP A 456 11.00 9.82 -10.43
N VAL A 457 10.57 10.46 -11.52
CA VAL A 457 9.40 10.03 -12.30
C VAL A 457 9.68 8.67 -12.94
N LEU A 458 10.83 8.52 -13.60
CA LEU A 458 11.25 7.28 -14.25
C LEU A 458 11.33 6.13 -13.25
N VAL A 459 11.90 6.36 -12.06
CA VAL A 459 11.96 5.36 -10.99
C VAL A 459 10.56 4.83 -10.68
N LYS A 460 9.56 5.71 -10.49
CA LYS A 460 8.21 5.28 -10.12
C LYS A 460 7.46 4.63 -11.29
N LEU A 461 7.67 5.09 -12.52
CA LEU A 461 7.11 4.48 -13.73
C LEU A 461 7.68 3.09 -14.00
N VAL A 462 9.00 2.93 -13.93
CA VAL A 462 9.66 1.65 -14.16
C VAL A 462 9.30 0.66 -13.05
N ARG A 463 9.25 1.09 -11.77
CA ARG A 463 8.78 0.25 -10.66
C ARG A 463 7.36 -0.27 -10.90
N LEU A 464 6.46 0.60 -11.37
CA LEU A 464 5.09 0.23 -11.71
C LEU A 464 5.05 -0.81 -12.84
N LEU A 465 5.84 -0.61 -13.90
CA LEU A 465 5.94 -1.57 -15.01
C LEU A 465 6.56 -2.90 -14.56
N ALA A 466 7.58 -2.87 -13.71
CA ALA A 466 8.21 -4.06 -13.15
C ALA A 466 7.20 -4.88 -12.34
N ASN A 467 6.45 -4.22 -11.45
CA ASN A 467 5.39 -4.88 -10.65
C ASN A 467 4.28 -5.45 -11.54
N ALA A 468 3.86 -4.71 -12.57
CA ALA A 468 2.83 -5.17 -13.50
C ALA A 468 3.31 -6.36 -14.34
N ALA A 469 4.57 -6.35 -14.78
CA ALA A 469 5.20 -7.39 -15.61
C ALA A 469 5.37 -8.75 -14.91
N ILE A 470 5.15 -8.82 -13.59
CA ILE A 470 5.05 -10.11 -12.88
C ILE A 470 3.87 -10.92 -13.43
N HIS A 471 2.77 -10.27 -13.82
CA HIS A 471 1.63 -10.96 -14.44
C HIS A 471 1.98 -11.40 -15.88
N PRO A 472 1.78 -12.68 -16.26
CA PRO A 472 2.24 -13.23 -17.56
C PRO A 472 1.78 -12.44 -18.78
N ALA A 473 0.48 -12.09 -18.85
CA ALA A 473 -0.04 -11.33 -19.99
C ALA A 473 0.57 -9.92 -20.11
N VAL A 474 0.89 -9.28 -18.98
CA VAL A 474 1.46 -7.93 -18.97
C VAL A 474 2.93 -8.00 -19.31
N GLY A 475 3.70 -8.86 -18.63
CA GLY A 475 5.12 -9.03 -18.90
C GLY A 475 5.41 -9.39 -20.36
N ALA A 476 4.60 -10.27 -20.94
CA ALA A 476 4.70 -10.58 -22.37
C ALA A 476 4.33 -9.38 -23.26
N ALA A 477 3.30 -8.60 -22.93
CA ALA A 477 2.91 -7.42 -23.70
C ALA A 477 3.97 -6.29 -23.63
N VAL A 478 4.58 -6.05 -22.45
CA VAL A 478 5.70 -5.10 -22.33
C VAL A 478 6.86 -5.59 -23.20
N GLY A 479 7.16 -6.90 -23.13
CA GLY A 479 8.21 -7.54 -23.93
C GLY A 479 7.96 -7.57 -25.45
N ALA A 480 6.71 -7.36 -25.89
CA ALA A 480 6.35 -7.26 -27.30
C ALA A 480 6.26 -5.82 -27.81
N THR A 481 6.39 -4.82 -26.93
CA THR A 481 6.27 -3.40 -27.28
C THR A 481 7.66 -2.78 -27.54
N ALA A 482 7.96 -2.43 -28.80
CA ALA A 482 9.28 -1.94 -29.21
C ALA A 482 9.74 -0.75 -28.38
N LEU A 483 8.83 0.23 -28.29
CA LEU A 483 9.02 1.47 -27.56
C LEU A 483 9.37 1.27 -26.08
N GLY A 484 8.86 0.20 -25.46
CA GLY A 484 9.11 -0.14 -24.06
C GLY A 484 10.50 -0.72 -23.86
N ILE A 485 10.85 -1.77 -24.61
CA ILE A 485 12.17 -2.40 -24.53
C ILE A 485 13.28 -1.43 -24.91
N ASP A 486 13.10 -0.64 -25.96
CA ASP A 486 14.12 0.33 -26.40
C ASP A 486 14.42 1.37 -25.31
N CYS A 487 13.39 1.83 -24.60
CA CYS A 487 13.56 2.77 -23.49
C CYS A 487 14.36 2.14 -22.33
N LEU A 488 14.09 0.88 -21.96
CA LEU A 488 14.84 0.17 -20.91
C LEU A 488 16.29 -0.08 -21.34
N LEU A 489 16.52 -0.46 -22.59
CA LEU A 489 17.86 -0.61 -23.17
C LEU A 489 18.66 0.69 -23.12
N ASP A 490 18.02 1.79 -23.48
CA ASP A 490 18.68 3.09 -23.54
C ASP A 490 18.98 3.62 -22.13
N LEU A 491 18.11 3.36 -21.14
CA LEU A 491 18.37 3.63 -19.72
C LEU A 491 19.58 2.83 -19.19
N LEU A 492 19.66 1.53 -19.48
CA LEU A 492 20.83 0.70 -19.11
C LEU A 492 22.11 1.21 -19.78
N ALA A 493 22.06 1.55 -21.07
CA ALA A 493 23.20 2.09 -21.79
C ALA A 493 23.62 3.47 -21.27
N HIS A 494 22.66 4.31 -20.85
CA HIS A 494 22.95 5.60 -20.23
C HIS A 494 23.67 5.41 -18.89
N HIS A 495 23.16 4.52 -18.03
CA HIS A 495 23.80 4.18 -16.76
C HIS A 495 25.24 3.68 -16.96
N ASP A 496 25.46 2.73 -17.88
CA ASP A 496 26.80 2.21 -18.21
C ASP A 496 27.78 3.32 -18.66
N ARG A 497 27.33 4.25 -19.52
CA ARG A 497 28.14 5.40 -19.94
C ARG A 497 28.45 6.34 -18.77
N ARG A 498 27.50 6.58 -17.87
CA ARG A 498 27.68 7.48 -16.71
C ARG A 498 28.68 6.86 -15.73
N ARG A 499 28.53 5.56 -15.45
CA ARG A 499 29.44 4.79 -14.58
C ARG A 499 30.89 4.78 -15.08
N ARG A 500 31.13 4.62 -16.38
CA ARG A 500 32.48 4.71 -16.96
C ARG A 500 33.09 6.12 -16.86
N ARG A 501 32.27 7.17 -16.96
CA ARG A 501 32.76 8.55 -16.79
C ARG A 501 33.14 8.85 -15.35
N THR A 502 32.40 8.33 -14.38
CA THR A 502 32.68 8.55 -12.95
C THR A 502 33.87 7.74 -12.46
N SER A 503 34.19 6.58 -13.07
CA SER A 503 35.41 5.84 -12.74
C SER A 503 36.70 6.54 -13.18
N ASP A 504 36.62 7.40 -14.21
CA ASP A 504 37.78 8.14 -14.76
C ASP A 504 37.93 9.55 -14.14
N ALA A 505 36.93 10.04 -13.40
CA ALA A 505 36.94 11.35 -12.77
C ALA A 505 37.28 11.25 -11.28
N THR A 506 38.14 12.14 -10.77
CA THR A 506 38.54 12.20 -9.34
C THR A 506 37.42 12.62 -8.38
N ASP A 507 36.25 13.00 -8.89
CA ASP A 507 35.05 13.34 -8.11
C ASP A 507 34.02 12.19 -8.17
N ALA A 508 34.20 11.20 -7.29
CA ALA A 508 33.33 10.03 -7.11
C ALA A 508 31.96 10.35 -6.45
N THR A 509 31.62 11.63 -6.29
CA THR A 509 30.47 12.11 -5.50
C THR A 509 29.20 12.40 -6.31
N SER A 510 29.15 12.05 -7.60
CA SER A 510 28.08 12.46 -8.53
C SER A 510 27.06 11.39 -8.95
N SER A 511 27.09 10.16 -8.39
CA SER A 511 25.94 9.26 -8.51
C SER A 511 24.84 9.75 -7.58
N THR A 512 23.70 10.14 -8.15
CA THR A 512 22.54 10.48 -7.32
C THR A 512 21.92 9.18 -6.82
N THR A 513 21.35 9.21 -5.61
CA THR A 513 20.59 8.07 -5.06
C THR A 513 19.44 7.65 -5.99
N SER A 514 18.86 8.60 -6.74
CA SER A 514 17.82 8.34 -7.73
C SER A 514 18.34 7.57 -8.95
N ASP A 515 19.59 7.76 -9.38
CA ASP A 515 20.17 7.02 -10.52
C ASP A 515 20.37 5.53 -10.19
N GLU A 516 20.82 5.24 -8.96
CA GLU A 516 20.97 3.87 -8.46
C GLU A 516 19.60 3.19 -8.29
N GLU A 517 18.62 3.88 -7.70
CA GLU A 517 17.24 3.38 -7.58
C GLU A 517 16.64 3.13 -8.98
N LEU A 518 16.90 4.02 -9.95
CA LEU A 518 16.41 3.88 -11.32
C LEU A 518 17.00 2.64 -11.98
N MET A 519 18.31 2.45 -11.90
CA MET A 519 18.99 1.28 -12.46
C MET A 519 18.41 -0.01 -11.88
N LEU A 520 18.27 -0.12 -10.55
CA LEU A 520 17.72 -1.32 -9.90
C LEU A 520 16.30 -1.64 -10.39
N ASN A 521 15.46 -0.62 -10.54
CA ASN A 521 14.10 -0.79 -11.07
C ASN A 521 14.11 -1.21 -12.55
N VAL A 522 15.03 -0.68 -13.37
CA VAL A 522 15.18 -1.06 -14.78
C VAL A 522 15.59 -2.53 -14.89
N VAL A 523 16.60 -2.97 -14.14
CA VAL A 523 17.04 -4.37 -14.15
C VAL A 523 15.91 -5.29 -13.68
N SER A 524 15.23 -4.95 -12.58
CA SER A 524 14.08 -5.72 -12.07
C SER A 524 12.96 -5.85 -13.12
N CYS A 525 12.68 -4.76 -13.85
CA CYS A 525 11.71 -4.77 -14.95
C CYS A 525 12.15 -5.72 -16.07
N VAL A 526 13.42 -5.66 -16.47
CA VAL A 526 14.02 -6.56 -17.48
C VAL A 526 13.99 -8.02 -17.01
N THR A 527 14.27 -8.32 -15.74
CA THR A 527 14.15 -9.68 -15.18
C THR A 527 12.74 -10.21 -15.35
N ASN A 528 11.72 -9.43 -14.99
CA ASN A 528 10.32 -9.85 -15.07
C ASN A 528 9.87 -10.04 -16.53
N ILE A 529 10.26 -9.16 -17.45
CA ILE A 529 9.92 -9.28 -18.87
C ILE A 529 10.63 -10.48 -19.51
N SER A 530 11.92 -10.66 -19.23
CA SER A 530 12.74 -11.74 -19.81
C SER A 530 12.28 -13.13 -19.38
N TYR A 531 11.65 -13.26 -18.20
CA TYR A 531 11.07 -14.51 -17.74
C TYR A 531 10.07 -15.09 -18.77
N HIS A 532 9.19 -14.21 -19.30
CA HIS A 532 8.13 -14.55 -20.26
C HIS A 532 8.61 -14.63 -21.72
N ALA A 533 9.90 -14.47 -22.00
CA ALA A 533 10.43 -14.50 -23.36
C ALA A 533 10.28 -15.87 -24.07
N THR A 534 10.01 -16.94 -23.31
CA THR A 534 9.87 -18.32 -23.82
C THR A 534 8.42 -18.75 -24.06
N THR A 535 7.44 -18.01 -23.54
CA THR A 535 6.02 -18.38 -23.60
C THR A 535 5.31 -17.93 -24.87
N MET A 536 5.99 -17.18 -25.74
CA MET A 536 5.45 -16.77 -27.04
C MET A 536 6.11 -17.57 -28.16
N ASP A 537 5.28 -18.19 -29.01
CA ASP A 537 5.64 -18.89 -30.25
C ASP A 537 6.11 -17.92 -31.35
N THR A 538 6.81 -16.86 -30.95
CA THR A 538 7.21 -15.78 -31.85
C THR A 538 8.69 -15.86 -32.07
N LYS A 539 9.07 -16.42 -33.22
CA LYS A 539 10.35 -16.16 -33.90
C LYS A 539 10.65 -14.64 -34.09
N HIS A 540 9.77 -13.74 -33.63
CA HIS A 540 9.72 -12.31 -33.89
C HIS A 540 9.44 -11.45 -32.64
N GLY A 541 9.48 -12.01 -31.42
CA GLY A 541 9.31 -11.22 -30.19
C GLY A 541 10.44 -10.20 -30.02
N ILE A 542 10.19 -9.02 -29.47
CA ILE A 542 11.22 -7.96 -29.40
C ILE A 542 12.34 -8.32 -28.42
N THR A 543 12.04 -9.11 -27.40
CA THR A 543 13.05 -9.80 -26.59
C THR A 543 13.99 -10.67 -27.44
N THR A 544 13.53 -11.26 -28.56
CA THR A 544 14.37 -12.02 -29.50
C THR A 544 15.32 -11.12 -30.29
N ALA A 545 14.87 -9.96 -30.76
CA ALA A 545 15.74 -9.00 -31.46
C ALA A 545 16.73 -8.29 -30.51
N ALA A 546 16.30 -8.03 -29.26
CA ALA A 546 17.05 -7.26 -28.28
C ALA A 546 17.90 -8.09 -27.31
N ARG A 547 17.67 -9.40 -27.13
CA ARG A 547 18.32 -10.22 -26.08
C ARG A 547 19.83 -10.16 -26.09
N ARG A 548 20.47 -10.12 -27.27
CA ARG A 548 21.94 -9.99 -27.36
C ARG A 548 22.43 -8.65 -26.84
N ARG A 549 21.71 -7.57 -27.15
CA ARG A 549 22.02 -6.22 -26.64
C ARG A 549 21.74 -6.13 -25.13
N LEU A 550 20.62 -6.70 -24.66
CA LEU A 550 20.31 -6.79 -23.23
C LEU A 550 21.38 -7.56 -22.47
N ALA A 551 21.78 -8.74 -22.95
CA ALA A 551 22.81 -9.55 -22.31
C ALA A 551 24.14 -8.80 -22.16
N ARG A 552 24.57 -8.07 -23.21
CA ARG A 552 25.78 -7.24 -23.13
C ARG A 552 25.68 -6.10 -22.12
N LEU A 553 24.52 -5.44 -22.02
CA LEU A 553 24.31 -4.36 -21.04
C LEU A 553 24.19 -4.91 -19.62
N LEU A 554 23.49 -6.04 -19.42
CA LEU A 554 23.40 -6.70 -18.12
C LEU A 554 24.75 -7.20 -17.63
N ALA A 555 25.64 -7.63 -18.55
CA ALA A 555 27.00 -8.04 -18.19
C ALA A 555 27.82 -6.92 -17.56
N THR A 556 27.56 -5.64 -17.89
CA THR A 556 28.25 -4.51 -17.25
C THR A 556 27.79 -4.27 -15.82
N ILE A 557 26.59 -4.77 -15.46
CA ILE A 557 26.02 -4.67 -14.10
C ILE A 557 26.56 -5.78 -13.20
N LEU A 558 27.09 -6.89 -13.75
CA LEU A 558 27.66 -7.98 -12.95
C LEU A 558 28.83 -7.56 -12.07
N THR A 559 29.49 -6.44 -12.38
CA THR A 559 30.59 -5.89 -11.59
C THR A 559 30.16 -4.66 -10.78
N ASP A 560 28.86 -4.39 -10.67
CA ASP A 560 28.33 -3.27 -9.90
C ASP A 560 28.52 -3.49 -8.38
N PRO A 561 28.84 -2.44 -7.60
CA PRO A 561 28.94 -2.56 -6.14
C PRO A 561 27.60 -2.89 -5.46
N ASN A 562 26.46 -2.72 -6.16
CA ASN A 562 25.15 -3.05 -5.61
C ASN A 562 24.81 -4.53 -5.85
N ASP A 563 24.98 -5.36 -4.82
CA ASP A 563 24.63 -6.79 -4.83
C ASP A 563 23.21 -7.07 -5.34
N GLU A 564 22.21 -6.25 -4.99
CA GLU A 564 20.82 -6.46 -5.44
C GLU A 564 20.70 -6.31 -6.96
N ALA A 565 21.42 -5.34 -7.54
CA ALA A 565 21.49 -5.18 -8.98
C ALA A 565 22.22 -6.34 -9.67
N VAL A 566 23.30 -6.85 -9.07
CA VAL A 566 24.04 -8.02 -9.55
C VAL A 566 23.13 -9.27 -9.53
N VAL A 567 22.39 -9.49 -8.45
CA VAL A 567 21.42 -10.61 -8.34
C VAL A 567 20.38 -10.53 -9.45
N GLU A 568 19.75 -9.37 -9.63
CA GLU A 568 18.72 -9.20 -10.66
C GLU A 568 19.30 -9.32 -12.08
N ALA A 569 20.49 -8.78 -12.33
CA ALA A 569 21.16 -8.93 -13.62
C ALA A 569 21.51 -10.39 -13.93
N ALA A 570 22.02 -11.14 -12.96
CA ALA A 570 22.30 -12.57 -13.11
C ALA A 570 21.01 -13.37 -13.37
N ARG A 571 19.90 -13.04 -12.70
CA ARG A 571 18.58 -13.67 -12.95
C ARG A 571 18.05 -13.36 -14.34
N ALA A 572 18.15 -12.11 -14.79
CA ALA A 572 17.78 -11.72 -16.15
C ALA A 572 18.64 -12.45 -17.20
N LEU A 573 19.96 -12.55 -16.99
CA LEU A 573 20.85 -13.36 -17.82
C LEU A 573 20.49 -14.85 -17.78
N GLY A 574 20.07 -15.39 -16.64
CA GLY A 574 19.56 -16.75 -16.51
C GLY A 574 18.31 -16.99 -17.39
N ASN A 575 17.42 -16.00 -17.44
CA ASN A 575 16.25 -16.05 -18.32
C ASN A 575 16.62 -15.93 -19.80
N LEU A 576 17.61 -15.12 -20.15
CA LEU A 576 18.02 -14.90 -21.54
C LEU A 576 18.91 -16.03 -22.08
N SER A 577 19.78 -16.61 -21.26
CA SER A 577 20.73 -17.68 -21.62
C SER A 577 20.06 -19.00 -22.05
N ARG A 578 18.75 -19.12 -21.89
CA ARG A 578 17.93 -20.19 -22.51
C ARG A 578 17.99 -20.16 -24.04
N PHE A 579 18.35 -19.02 -24.63
CA PHE A 579 18.52 -18.84 -26.07
C PHE A 579 20.01 -18.93 -26.45
N PRO A 580 20.41 -19.85 -27.35
CA PRO A 580 21.82 -20.08 -27.67
C PRO A 580 22.60 -18.86 -28.18
N ASP A 581 21.94 -17.95 -28.90
CA ASP A 581 22.55 -16.75 -29.48
C ASP A 581 22.91 -15.67 -28.45
N VAL A 582 22.45 -15.81 -27.20
CA VAL A 582 22.95 -14.99 -26.08
C VAL A 582 24.43 -15.25 -25.84
N PHE A 583 24.90 -16.46 -26.11
CA PHE A 583 26.31 -16.84 -26.05
C PHE A 583 26.99 -16.78 -27.43
N ASP A 584 26.56 -15.89 -28.34
CA ASP A 584 27.26 -15.66 -29.62
C ASP A 584 28.77 -15.41 -29.42
N ASP A 585 29.08 -14.66 -28.35
CA ASP A 585 30.42 -14.49 -27.79
C ASP A 585 30.42 -14.90 -26.30
N PRO A 586 30.74 -16.17 -25.99
CA PRO A 586 30.84 -16.66 -24.62
C PRO A 586 31.97 -15.98 -23.82
N THR A 587 33.02 -15.48 -24.49
CA THR A 587 34.19 -14.90 -23.83
C THR A 587 33.88 -13.56 -23.16
N LEU A 588 32.82 -12.88 -23.60
CA LEU A 588 32.36 -11.65 -22.98
C LEU A 588 31.55 -11.88 -21.71
N LEU A 589 30.74 -12.95 -21.66
CA LEU A 589 29.77 -13.19 -20.59
C LEU A 589 30.28 -14.13 -19.49
N LEU A 590 31.02 -15.18 -19.86
CA LEU A 590 31.37 -16.24 -18.92
C LEU A 590 32.43 -15.82 -17.88
N PRO A 591 33.51 -15.09 -18.22
CA PRO A 591 34.50 -14.68 -17.23
C PRO A 591 33.94 -13.91 -16.02
N PRO A 592 33.13 -12.83 -16.18
CA PRO A 592 32.57 -12.14 -15.01
C PRO A 592 31.61 -13.02 -14.22
N LEU A 593 30.85 -13.90 -14.87
CA LEU A 593 29.97 -14.86 -14.18
C LEU A 593 30.76 -15.86 -13.35
N VAL A 594 31.85 -16.41 -13.88
CA VAL A 594 32.72 -17.36 -13.15
C VAL A 594 33.41 -16.68 -11.98
N ALA A 595 33.86 -15.43 -12.13
CA ALA A 595 34.43 -14.67 -11.02
C ALA A 595 33.43 -14.47 -9.87
N LEU A 596 32.15 -14.28 -10.18
CA LEU A 596 31.08 -14.13 -9.18
C LEU A 596 30.72 -15.42 -8.43
N LEU A 597 31.28 -16.58 -8.79
CA LEU A 597 31.11 -17.81 -8.01
C LEU A 597 31.76 -17.71 -6.62
N ASP A 598 32.76 -16.84 -6.45
CA ASP A 598 33.42 -16.56 -5.17
C ASP A 598 32.76 -15.39 -4.39
N HIS A 599 31.58 -14.93 -4.82
CA HIS A 599 30.90 -13.83 -4.16
C HIS A 599 30.34 -14.25 -2.78
N SER A 600 30.43 -13.36 -1.80
CA SER A 600 29.87 -13.57 -0.45
C SER A 600 28.34 -13.67 -0.39
N SER A 601 27.65 -13.31 -1.48
CA SER A 601 26.21 -13.23 -1.55
C SER A 601 25.67 -14.50 -2.19
N ARG A 602 25.00 -15.31 -1.36
CA ARG A 602 24.36 -16.55 -1.78
C ARG A 602 23.45 -16.36 -3.01
N ASP A 603 22.69 -15.29 -3.04
CA ASP A 603 21.71 -15.04 -4.11
C ASP A 603 22.40 -14.66 -5.43
N VAL A 604 23.58 -14.03 -5.37
CA VAL A 604 24.42 -13.78 -6.55
C VAL A 604 24.91 -15.12 -7.12
N VAL A 605 25.50 -15.97 -6.28
CA VAL A 605 26.02 -17.29 -6.69
C VAL A 605 24.90 -18.15 -7.27
N LEU A 606 23.71 -18.14 -6.66
CA LEU A 606 22.55 -18.87 -7.16
C LEU A 606 22.09 -18.36 -8.53
N GLY A 607 22.02 -17.03 -8.72
CA GLY A 607 21.69 -16.40 -10.00
C GLY A 607 22.69 -16.78 -11.09
N VAL A 608 23.98 -16.70 -10.78
CA VAL A 608 25.09 -17.12 -11.67
C VAL A 608 24.96 -18.58 -12.07
N CYS A 609 24.72 -19.49 -11.11
CA CYS A 609 24.54 -20.91 -11.39
C CYS A 609 23.40 -21.18 -12.37
N GLY A 610 22.33 -20.37 -12.33
CA GLY A 610 21.25 -20.43 -13.32
C GLY A 610 21.73 -20.15 -14.75
N VAL A 611 22.62 -19.17 -14.93
CA VAL A 611 23.23 -18.88 -16.24
C VAL A 611 24.16 -20.01 -16.67
N LEU A 612 25.03 -20.49 -15.77
CA LEU A 612 26.01 -21.53 -16.07
C LEU A 612 25.34 -22.87 -16.41
N MET A 613 24.20 -23.19 -15.78
CA MET A 613 23.42 -24.38 -16.08
C MET A 613 22.99 -24.39 -17.56
N ASN A 614 22.51 -23.25 -18.07
CA ASN A 614 22.12 -23.11 -19.47
C ASN A 614 23.34 -23.11 -20.40
N ALA A 615 24.41 -22.41 -20.01
CA ALA A 615 25.66 -22.35 -20.77
C ALA A 615 26.28 -23.74 -20.99
N ALA A 616 26.19 -24.61 -19.99
CA ALA A 616 26.73 -25.97 -20.05
C ALA A 616 25.95 -26.92 -20.98
N LEU A 617 24.74 -26.56 -21.44
CA LEU A 617 23.97 -27.39 -22.37
C LEU A 617 24.56 -27.40 -23.79
N ASP A 618 25.05 -26.26 -24.26
CA ASP A 618 25.64 -26.13 -25.60
C ASP A 618 27.14 -26.52 -25.61
N GLY A 619 27.57 -27.29 -26.60
CA GLY A 619 28.95 -27.79 -26.67
C GLY A 619 30.02 -26.71 -26.84
N ARG A 620 29.74 -25.69 -27.66
CA ARG A 620 30.70 -24.59 -27.90
C ARG A 620 30.86 -23.76 -26.64
N THR A 621 29.75 -23.36 -26.02
CA THR A 621 29.75 -22.56 -24.80
C THR A 621 30.34 -23.34 -23.62
N ARG A 622 29.98 -24.63 -23.46
CA ARG A 622 30.54 -25.51 -22.41
C ARG A 622 32.05 -25.65 -22.49
N ASN A 623 32.63 -25.73 -23.69
CA ASN A 623 34.09 -25.83 -23.85
C ASN A 623 34.82 -24.55 -23.40
N VAL A 624 34.25 -23.38 -23.71
CA VAL A 624 34.78 -22.10 -23.20
C VAL A 624 34.60 -22.01 -21.69
N LEU A 625 33.42 -22.40 -21.18
CA LEU A 625 33.14 -22.39 -19.75
C LEU A 625 34.09 -23.31 -18.97
N ARG A 626 34.42 -24.48 -19.53
CA ARG A 626 35.33 -25.45 -18.90
C ARG A 626 36.67 -24.80 -18.53
N ALA A 627 37.26 -24.00 -19.42
CA ALA A 627 38.54 -23.35 -19.21
C ALA A 627 38.36 -21.83 -19.32
N THR A 628 37.80 -21.23 -18.27
CA THR A 628 37.47 -19.79 -18.27
C THR A 628 38.65 -18.99 -17.72
N PRO A 629 39.12 -17.94 -18.43
CA PRO A 629 40.08 -16.99 -17.89
C PRO A 629 39.47 -16.22 -16.71
N VAL A 630 40.15 -16.20 -15.57
CA VAL A 630 39.78 -15.41 -14.40
C VAL A 630 40.97 -14.53 -14.06
N GLY A 631 40.90 -13.24 -14.45
CA GLY A 631 42.03 -12.31 -14.34
C GLY A 631 43.01 -12.38 -15.51
N ALA A 632 44.20 -11.78 -15.34
CA ALA A 632 45.16 -11.60 -16.43
C ALA A 632 45.92 -12.88 -16.83
N ASP A 633 46.24 -13.76 -15.86
CA ASP A 633 47.20 -14.87 -16.06
C ASP A 633 46.68 -16.25 -15.60
N ALA A 634 45.44 -16.36 -15.13
CA ALA A 634 44.90 -17.61 -14.59
C ALA A 634 43.70 -18.11 -15.41
N THR A 635 43.74 -19.37 -15.82
CA THR A 635 42.58 -20.09 -16.35
C THR A 635 42.14 -21.10 -15.30
N VAL A 636 40.85 -21.10 -14.97
CA VAL A 636 40.30 -21.99 -13.95
C VAL A 636 39.44 -23.04 -14.63
N ASP A 637 39.58 -24.31 -14.20
CA ASP A 637 38.58 -25.32 -14.52
C ASP A 637 37.34 -25.09 -13.67
N VAL A 638 36.27 -24.60 -14.30
CA VAL A 638 35.04 -24.23 -13.58
C VAL A 638 34.44 -25.43 -12.85
N ARG A 639 34.70 -26.66 -13.29
CA ARG A 639 34.24 -27.85 -12.58
C ARG A 639 34.87 -27.96 -11.19
N ASP A 640 36.16 -27.64 -11.04
CA ASP A 640 36.84 -27.68 -9.76
C ASP A 640 36.21 -26.68 -8.77
N VAL A 641 35.94 -25.44 -9.24
CA VAL A 641 35.26 -24.41 -8.43
C VAL A 641 33.88 -24.88 -7.96
N LEU A 642 33.10 -25.48 -8.86
CA LEU A 642 31.76 -25.97 -8.53
C LEU A 642 31.78 -27.12 -7.52
N VAL A 643 32.79 -27.99 -7.56
CA VAL A 643 32.96 -29.08 -6.57
C VAL A 643 33.29 -28.50 -5.19
N GLU A 644 34.19 -27.52 -5.11
CA GLU A 644 34.51 -26.85 -3.85
C GLU A 644 33.28 -26.14 -3.26
N LEU A 645 32.52 -25.42 -4.09
CA LEU A 645 31.29 -24.77 -3.67
C LEU A 645 30.22 -25.77 -3.22
N LEU A 646 30.09 -26.92 -3.90
CA LEU A 646 29.15 -27.97 -3.50
C LEU A 646 29.51 -28.52 -2.13
N ARG A 647 30.80 -28.76 -1.88
CA ARG A 647 31.29 -29.25 -0.58
C ARG A 647 31.09 -28.20 0.52
N ALA A 648 31.30 -26.91 0.22
CA ALA A 648 31.09 -25.82 1.16
C ALA A 648 29.61 -25.60 1.50
N ALA A 649 28.72 -25.67 0.51
CA ALA A 649 27.27 -25.51 0.68
C ALA A 649 26.65 -26.72 1.40
N GLY A 650 26.95 -27.93 0.94
CA GLY A 650 26.46 -29.20 1.48
C GLY A 650 24.94 -29.23 1.68
N LEU A 651 24.48 -29.93 2.71
CA LEU A 651 23.05 -29.97 3.08
C LEU A 651 22.57 -28.70 3.81
N LYS A 652 23.49 -27.81 4.22
CA LYS A 652 23.15 -26.52 4.86
C LYS A 652 22.41 -25.59 3.88
N ASP A 653 22.69 -25.74 2.59
CA ASP A 653 22.01 -25.04 1.51
C ASP A 653 21.66 -25.99 0.36
N ALA A 654 20.68 -26.87 0.61
CA ALA A 654 20.25 -27.86 -0.37
C ALA A 654 19.81 -27.24 -1.72
N ALA A 655 19.30 -26.01 -1.72
CA ALA A 655 18.89 -25.33 -2.95
C ALA A 655 20.08 -24.93 -3.82
N LEU A 656 21.13 -24.36 -3.22
CA LEU A 656 22.37 -24.06 -3.94
C LEU A 656 23.07 -25.36 -4.39
N SER A 657 23.16 -26.35 -3.51
CA SER A 657 23.73 -27.67 -3.82
C SER A 657 23.01 -28.35 -4.99
N ALA A 658 21.67 -28.25 -5.06
CA ALA A 658 20.90 -28.75 -6.20
C ALA A 658 21.27 -28.05 -7.50
N MET A 659 21.41 -26.71 -7.48
CA MET A 659 21.81 -25.94 -8.66
C MET A 659 23.24 -26.29 -9.10
N LEU A 660 24.19 -26.38 -8.18
CA LEU A 660 25.57 -26.78 -8.47
C LEU A 660 25.63 -28.18 -9.10
N CYS A 661 24.87 -29.13 -8.55
CA CYS A 661 24.75 -30.47 -9.14
C CYS A 661 24.15 -30.43 -10.56
N LYS A 662 23.19 -29.56 -10.85
CA LYS A 662 22.63 -29.40 -12.21
C LYS A 662 23.66 -28.88 -13.21
N VAL A 663 24.47 -27.89 -12.80
CA VAL A 663 25.56 -27.37 -13.64
C VAL A 663 26.60 -28.47 -13.91
N LEU A 664 27.07 -29.16 -12.86
CA LEU A 664 28.02 -30.27 -12.96
C LEU A 664 27.47 -31.42 -13.81
N TYR A 665 26.19 -31.77 -13.67
CA TYR A 665 25.54 -32.77 -14.50
C TYR A 665 25.63 -32.41 -15.98
N ASN A 666 25.32 -31.17 -16.37
CA ASN A 666 25.40 -30.74 -17.76
C ASN A 666 26.83 -30.72 -18.31
N PHE A 667 27.84 -30.54 -17.45
CA PHE A 667 29.25 -30.69 -17.83
C PHE A 667 29.61 -32.13 -18.18
N VAL A 668 29.12 -33.07 -17.37
CA VAL A 668 29.56 -34.46 -17.39
C VAL A 668 28.69 -35.33 -18.32
N SER A 669 27.41 -34.98 -18.52
CA SER A 669 26.43 -35.83 -19.22
C SER A 669 26.68 -36.05 -20.70
N ASN A 670 27.55 -35.24 -21.31
CA ASN A 670 27.70 -35.17 -22.76
C ASN A 670 29.04 -35.75 -23.28
N ASP A 671 29.93 -36.23 -22.42
CA ASP A 671 31.27 -36.69 -22.80
C ASP A 671 31.89 -37.62 -21.73
N ALA A 672 32.23 -38.85 -22.09
CA ALA A 672 32.88 -39.81 -21.18
C ALA A 672 34.25 -39.33 -20.68
N THR A 673 34.95 -38.48 -21.45
CA THR A 673 36.21 -37.85 -21.02
C THR A 673 35.99 -36.67 -20.07
N ALA A 674 34.77 -36.13 -20.00
CA ALA A 674 34.42 -35.07 -19.06
C ALA A 674 34.22 -35.58 -17.63
N VAL A 675 33.97 -36.88 -17.43
CA VAL A 675 33.79 -37.49 -16.11
C VAL A 675 35.11 -37.62 -15.35
N HIS A 676 36.16 -38.13 -16.02
CA HIS A 676 37.45 -38.43 -15.39
C HIS A 676 38.57 -37.44 -15.72
N GLY A 677 38.27 -36.45 -16.57
CA GLY A 677 39.26 -35.49 -17.09
C GLY A 677 39.35 -34.17 -16.32
N PHE A 678 39.14 -34.17 -15.00
CA PHE A 678 39.37 -32.97 -14.17
C PHE A 678 39.85 -33.30 -12.74
N ALA A 679 40.59 -32.37 -12.14
CA ALA A 679 41.35 -32.60 -10.91
C ALA A 679 40.45 -33.03 -9.74
N SER A 680 39.25 -32.46 -9.65
CA SER A 680 38.32 -32.73 -8.54
C SER A 680 37.30 -33.85 -8.82
N ALA A 681 37.47 -34.67 -9.87
CA ALA A 681 36.52 -35.73 -10.21
C ALA A 681 36.29 -36.74 -9.06
N ARG A 682 37.38 -37.21 -8.43
CA ARG A 682 37.30 -38.09 -7.25
C ARG A 682 36.63 -37.40 -6.06
N ARG A 683 37.00 -36.14 -5.81
CA ARG A 683 36.44 -35.33 -4.74
C ARG A 683 34.94 -35.10 -4.92
N LEU A 684 34.46 -34.98 -6.17
CA LEU A 684 33.04 -34.89 -6.48
C LEU A 684 32.31 -36.18 -6.09
N ALA A 685 32.84 -37.35 -6.47
CA ALA A 685 32.25 -38.64 -6.08
C ALA A 685 32.16 -38.77 -4.55
N ASP A 686 33.29 -38.56 -3.86
CA ASP A 686 33.36 -38.63 -2.39
C ASP A 686 32.37 -37.64 -1.73
N THR A 687 32.25 -36.42 -2.26
CA THR A 687 31.31 -35.41 -1.75
C THR A 687 29.85 -35.83 -1.98
N LEU A 688 29.52 -36.44 -3.12
CA LEU A 688 28.17 -36.90 -3.41
C LEU A 688 27.79 -38.08 -2.51
N ASP A 689 28.69 -39.04 -2.29
CA ASP A 689 28.49 -40.15 -1.35
C ASP A 689 28.21 -39.62 0.06
N GLU A 690 29.09 -38.75 0.59
CA GLU A 690 28.93 -38.13 1.92
C GLU A 690 27.58 -37.41 2.06
N LEU A 691 27.17 -36.63 1.05
CA LEU A 691 25.93 -35.86 1.10
C LEU A 691 24.68 -36.72 0.92
N LEU A 692 24.73 -37.77 0.09
CA LEU A 692 23.62 -38.70 -0.12
C LEU A 692 23.41 -39.60 1.10
N ASP A 693 24.49 -40.07 1.71
CA ASP A 693 24.45 -40.84 2.96
C ASP A 693 23.91 -39.98 4.11
N ALA A 694 24.38 -38.74 4.23
CA ALA A 694 23.91 -37.80 5.26
C ALA A 694 22.45 -37.37 5.06
N ALA A 695 21.96 -37.31 3.81
CA ALA A 695 20.56 -37.01 3.52
C ALA A 695 19.62 -38.19 3.87
N GLY A 696 20.14 -39.42 3.85
CA GLY A 696 19.40 -40.65 4.14
C GLY A 696 18.18 -40.86 3.23
N ASP A 697 17.21 -41.65 3.72
CA ASP A 697 15.92 -41.89 3.05
C ASP A 697 14.87 -40.79 3.34
N ALA A 698 15.25 -39.76 4.12
CA ALA A 698 14.31 -38.82 4.72
C ALA A 698 13.57 -37.94 3.69
N ASP A 699 14.06 -37.79 2.46
CA ASP A 699 13.43 -36.97 1.42
C ASP A 699 13.64 -37.57 0.01
N ALA A 700 12.96 -38.67 -0.30
CA ALA A 700 12.80 -39.16 -1.68
C ALA A 700 12.10 -38.16 -2.64
N ALA A 701 11.91 -36.90 -2.21
CA ALA A 701 11.32 -35.81 -2.98
C ALA A 701 12.07 -34.46 -2.84
N SER A 702 13.28 -34.38 -2.27
CA SER A 702 14.08 -33.14 -2.39
C SER A 702 14.72 -33.04 -3.78
N ASP A 703 14.58 -31.88 -4.43
CA ASP A 703 15.17 -31.59 -5.76
C ASP A 703 16.69 -31.83 -5.76
N PHE A 704 17.36 -31.58 -4.62
CA PHE A 704 18.77 -31.90 -4.42
C PHE A 704 19.05 -33.40 -4.57
N VAL A 705 18.41 -34.26 -3.78
CA VAL A 705 18.69 -35.71 -3.76
C VAL A 705 18.46 -36.32 -5.15
N ALA A 706 17.41 -35.89 -5.85
CA ALA A 706 17.11 -36.37 -7.20
C ALA A 706 18.25 -36.08 -8.19
N VAL A 707 18.74 -34.83 -8.21
CA VAL A 707 19.83 -34.42 -9.12
C VAL A 707 21.17 -35.00 -8.68
N ALA A 708 21.46 -35.01 -7.38
CA ALA A 708 22.69 -35.56 -6.83
C ALA A 708 22.84 -37.05 -7.15
N ARG A 709 21.77 -37.86 -7.02
CA ARG A 709 21.78 -39.28 -7.44
C ARG A 709 21.99 -39.44 -8.95
N ALA A 710 21.42 -38.56 -9.76
CA ALA A 710 21.62 -38.60 -11.21
C ALA A 710 23.08 -38.31 -11.59
N LEU A 711 23.67 -37.27 -11.00
CA LEU A 711 25.08 -36.93 -11.15
C LEU A 711 25.99 -38.04 -10.62
N HIS A 712 25.69 -38.58 -9.44
CA HIS A 712 26.46 -39.65 -8.81
C HIS A 712 26.54 -40.88 -9.71
N ARG A 713 25.40 -41.33 -10.24
CA ARG A 713 25.38 -42.46 -11.20
C ARG A 713 26.29 -42.18 -12.39
N LEU A 714 26.21 -40.99 -12.98
CA LEU A 714 27.01 -40.63 -14.15
C LEU A 714 28.52 -40.66 -13.85
N VAL A 715 28.92 -40.19 -12.67
CA VAL A 715 30.32 -40.15 -12.22
C VAL A 715 30.85 -41.56 -11.89
N CYS A 716 30.02 -42.43 -11.31
CA CYS A 716 30.41 -43.78 -10.87
C CYS A 716 30.16 -44.90 -11.89
N THR A 717 29.28 -44.74 -12.88
CA THR A 717 29.05 -45.78 -13.91
C THR A 717 30.08 -45.77 -15.04
N THR A 718 30.91 -44.72 -15.10
CA THR A 718 31.93 -44.57 -16.14
C THR A 718 33.34 -44.80 -15.61
N SER A 719 33.51 -45.14 -14.32
CA SER A 719 34.79 -45.46 -13.66
C SER A 719 35.19 -46.92 -13.81
#